data_AF-A0A668VHT4-F1
#
_entry.id   AF-A0A668VHT4-F1
#
_cell.length_a   1.000
_cell.length_b   1.000
_cell.length_c   1.000
_cell.angle_alpha   90.00
_cell.angle_beta   90.00
_cell.angle_gamma   90.00
#
_symmetry.space_group_name_H-M   'P 1'
#
loop_
_entity.id
_entity.type
_entity.pdbx_description
1 polymer ?
#
loop_
_entity_poly.entity_id
_entity_poly.type
_entity_poly.pdbx_seq_one_letter_code
_entity_poly.pdbx_strand_id
1 'polypeptide(L)'
;MEELEPEEQFLRYARNGDLPGVQRLLLSKIREEIQLNINCKGKSKYNLGWTPLHLACYFGHKDVVEELLKAGADVSLPNNIGDTPLHKAAFTGRKEVVMLLLHYGACATVINGTAQIPKDVTQNAEIRSMLEGAERTEERKLEEKLLDAAREGDLSTLTHLLCRKKPPDINCTDLLGNTPLHCAAYRGQRQCALKLLKGGANPNFQNKNGQTVFDLASDTAMKQILEGNFHRGMTRHVKKYEGPLWKSSRFFGWRSYWVVLQDGVISWYSKQSEAAAGERRQGCKSLTNAHCLIRAKDNCFFTLKCFDDSVHHFKVSPKDDPEGTRKAWLDALEEHAAYSTYYCSQEQGSEEEEYEEVMSLGELTSSLQVADVSQKNLEKEVAALLSMLKNEELSEKFPSTILQKMQEICELSSETTSNLNVCLSLFSRQEGVRSLKLEQEVEKNKILSEALQTLATEHHELEQSVVKGSSPRSALSEDEFHDAVSDSESELSLSGFETVASQSCEEDEDEGSVMLSSTCSSPASTLEQDHHGDKAETQPNGITKHRTSLPAPMFSRNDFSIWSILRNCIGMELSKITMPVIFNEPLSFLQRLTEYMEHTYLIHQANTSSDSIERMKCVAAFAVSAVASQWERTGKPFNPLLGETYELVREDLGFRLISEQVSHHPPVSAFHAEGLKQDFVFHGSIYPKLKFWGKSVEAEPKGTITLELPKHNEAYTWTNPTCCVHNIIVGQLWIEQYGNVEVVNHRTGERCYLNFKPCGLFGKELHKVEGYILDKSKKKLCALYGKWTECLYVVDPSAFEAHKKNNKKGAEDKKGGNAGCAEDQEEVPSPPADTVEVVPGSQLLWKIAPRPANSVQMYNFTCFAMQLNELHKEMEGVIPQTDCRLRPDIRAMENGDIDLASEEKKRLEEKQRAARKNRSKADEEWKTRSPALGPRWFQQGQNPHTNSQDWLFCGGYWNRAYSQLPDIY
;
A
#
# COMPACT_ATOMS: atom_id res chain seq x y z
N MET A 1 2.22 -60.21 24.28
CA MET A 1 3.07 -59.01 24.12
C MET A 1 3.71 -59.15 22.77
N GLU A 2 3.21 -58.44 21.77
CA GLU A 2 3.78 -58.50 20.41
C GLU A 2 5.23 -57.97 20.47
N GLU A 3 6.18 -58.75 19.98
CA GLU A 3 7.57 -58.33 19.84
C GLU A 3 7.61 -57.20 18.82
N LEU A 4 7.86 -55.98 19.29
CA LEU A 4 8.04 -54.82 18.42
C LEU A 4 9.27 -55.05 17.53
N GLU A 5 9.16 -54.73 16.25
CA GLU A 5 10.27 -54.74 15.30
C GLU A 5 11.49 -53.97 15.84
N PRO A 6 12.74 -54.39 15.56
CA PRO A 6 13.95 -53.76 16.08
C PRO A 6 14.03 -52.24 15.82
N GLU A 7 13.54 -51.77 14.67
CA GLU A 7 13.50 -50.34 14.33
C GLU A 7 12.48 -49.55 15.18
N GLU A 8 11.32 -50.15 15.50
CA GLU A 8 10.32 -49.50 16.35
C GLU A 8 10.76 -49.49 17.82
N GLN A 9 11.50 -50.52 18.26
CA GLN A 9 12.20 -50.50 19.55
C GLN A 9 13.27 -49.41 19.59
N PHE A 10 14.05 -49.25 18.52
CA PHE A 10 15.09 -48.24 18.41
C PHE A 10 14.53 -46.82 18.49
N LEU A 11 13.43 -46.54 17.77
CA LEU A 11 12.69 -45.27 17.86
C LEU A 11 12.14 -45.03 19.28
N ARG A 12 11.61 -46.07 19.92
CA ARG A 12 11.08 -45.98 21.29
C ARG A 12 12.18 -45.69 22.32
N TYR A 13 13.33 -46.35 22.23
CA TYR A 13 14.45 -46.11 23.13
C TYR A 13 15.01 -44.69 22.94
N ALA A 14 15.15 -44.23 21.69
CA ALA A 14 15.59 -42.87 21.40
C ALA A 14 14.61 -41.79 21.91
N ARG A 15 13.29 -42.05 21.83
CA ARG A 15 12.24 -41.19 22.39
C ARG A 15 12.28 -41.10 23.92
N ASN A 16 12.51 -42.24 24.57
CA ASN A 16 12.49 -42.34 26.04
C ASN A 16 13.83 -42.01 26.69
N GLY A 17 14.90 -41.81 25.91
CA GLY A 17 16.24 -41.56 26.45
C GLY A 17 16.91 -42.81 27.00
N ASP A 18 16.50 -44.01 26.56
CA ASP A 18 17.06 -45.28 27.02
C ASP A 18 18.39 -45.57 26.29
N LEU A 19 19.47 -44.96 26.80
CA LEU A 19 20.82 -45.11 26.26
C LEU A 19 21.29 -46.59 26.27
N PRO A 20 21.13 -47.38 27.35
CA PRO A 20 21.49 -48.80 27.33
C PRO A 20 20.74 -49.60 26.27
N GLY A 21 19.46 -49.30 26.03
CA GLY A 21 18.66 -49.91 24.96
C GLY A 21 19.17 -49.55 23.57
N VAL A 22 19.48 -48.27 23.32
CA VAL A 22 20.08 -47.78 22.06
C VAL A 22 21.44 -48.42 21.80
N GLN A 23 22.33 -48.43 22.79
CA GLN A 23 23.66 -49.05 22.67
C GLN A 23 23.59 -50.55 22.39
N ARG A 24 22.65 -51.27 23.04
CA ARG A 24 22.45 -52.70 22.79
C ARG A 24 22.08 -52.99 21.34
N LEU A 25 21.12 -52.24 20.78
CA LEU A 25 20.71 -52.41 19.39
C LEU A 25 21.80 -51.99 18.39
N LEU A 26 22.56 -50.92 18.70
CA LEU A 26 23.72 -50.52 17.88
C LEU A 26 24.83 -51.58 17.92
N LEU A 27 25.11 -52.18 19.07
CA LEU A 27 26.10 -53.26 19.21
C LEU A 27 25.66 -54.53 18.46
N SER A 28 24.40 -54.94 18.57
CA SER A 28 23.87 -56.08 17.79
C SER A 28 23.88 -55.79 16.28
N LYS A 29 23.69 -54.54 15.84
CA LYS A 29 23.91 -54.13 14.45
C LYS A 29 25.38 -54.28 14.04
N ILE A 30 26.33 -53.84 14.87
CA ILE A 30 27.78 -53.96 14.60
C ILE A 30 28.21 -55.42 14.52
N ARG A 31 27.59 -56.30 15.32
CA ARG A 31 27.81 -57.75 15.29
C ARG A 31 27.07 -58.47 14.17
N GLU A 32 26.36 -57.74 13.31
CA GLU A 32 25.52 -58.28 12.22
C GLU A 32 24.40 -59.24 12.69
N GLU A 33 24.02 -59.18 13.97
CA GLU A 33 22.97 -60.00 14.57
C GLU A 33 21.56 -59.51 14.17
N ILE A 34 21.43 -58.21 13.87
CA ILE A 34 20.18 -57.57 13.46
C ILE A 34 20.38 -56.62 12.28
N GLN A 35 19.38 -56.55 11.39
CA GLN A 35 19.34 -55.53 10.35
C GLN A 35 18.64 -54.28 10.89
N LEU A 36 19.42 -53.23 11.18
CA LEU A 36 18.91 -51.98 11.75
C LEU A 36 19.32 -50.78 10.88
N ASN A 37 18.37 -49.99 10.37
CA ASN A 37 18.67 -48.69 9.79
C ASN A 37 18.73 -47.63 10.90
N ILE A 38 19.88 -47.01 11.10
CA ILE A 38 20.08 -45.94 12.13
C ILE A 38 19.19 -44.72 11.82
N ASN A 39 18.93 -44.49 10.52
CA ASN A 39 18.07 -43.43 10.02
C ASN A 39 16.65 -43.93 9.70
N CYS A 40 16.19 -45.01 10.36
CA CYS A 40 14.83 -45.50 10.18
C CYS A 40 13.80 -44.38 10.46
N LYS A 41 12.71 -44.36 9.69
CA LYS A 41 11.60 -43.42 9.90
C LYS A 41 10.43 -44.15 10.52
N GLY A 42 9.86 -43.60 11.59
CA GLY A 42 8.69 -44.17 12.24
C GLY A 42 7.52 -44.31 11.27
N LYS A 43 6.85 -45.45 11.33
CA LYS A 43 5.66 -45.79 10.50
C LYS A 43 4.36 -45.69 11.29
N SER A 44 4.44 -45.67 12.62
CA SER A 44 3.30 -45.55 13.53
C SER A 44 2.82 -44.09 13.61
N LYS A 45 1.52 -43.87 13.88
CA LYS A 45 0.89 -42.54 13.98
C LYS A 45 1.64 -41.59 14.93
N TYR A 46 2.31 -42.13 15.94
CA TYR A 46 3.01 -41.37 16.99
C TYR A 46 4.43 -40.93 16.62
N ASN A 47 5.06 -41.53 15.61
CA ASN A 47 6.45 -41.25 15.19
C ASN A 47 6.56 -41.06 13.66
N LEU A 48 5.44 -40.82 12.97
CA LEU A 48 5.36 -40.87 11.51
C LEU A 48 6.36 -39.91 10.86
N GLY A 49 7.35 -40.48 10.16
CA GLY A 49 8.37 -39.71 9.43
C GLY A 49 9.54 -39.20 10.25
N TRP A 50 9.59 -39.47 11.56
CA TRP A 50 10.68 -39.04 12.45
C TRP A 50 11.75 -40.12 12.57
N THR A 51 13.01 -39.71 12.67
CA THR A 51 14.15 -40.60 12.92
C THR A 51 14.46 -40.69 14.42
N PRO A 52 15.24 -41.69 14.87
CA PRO A 52 15.72 -41.76 16.25
C PRO A 52 16.41 -40.46 16.70
N LEU A 53 17.18 -39.84 15.80
CA LEU A 53 17.87 -38.58 16.07
C LEU A 53 16.88 -37.41 16.27
N HIS A 54 15.79 -37.32 15.48
CA HIS A 54 14.75 -36.30 15.70
C HIS A 54 14.07 -36.45 17.07
N LEU A 55 13.77 -37.68 17.46
CA LEU A 55 13.12 -37.98 18.73
C LEU A 55 14.03 -37.62 19.90
N ALA A 56 15.29 -38.07 19.88
CA ALA A 56 16.25 -37.75 20.92
C ALA A 56 16.51 -36.23 21.02
N CYS A 57 16.57 -35.52 19.89
CA CYS A 57 16.75 -34.07 19.85
C CYS A 57 15.54 -33.29 20.40
N TYR A 58 14.32 -33.72 20.09
CA TYR A 58 13.09 -33.08 20.55
C TYR A 58 12.89 -33.25 22.07
N PHE A 59 13.16 -34.44 22.60
CA PHE A 59 13.02 -34.69 24.04
C PHE A 59 14.24 -34.23 24.85
N GLY A 60 15.36 -33.87 24.20
CA GLY A 60 16.53 -33.31 24.85
C GLY A 60 17.49 -34.35 25.45
N HIS A 61 17.47 -35.59 24.95
CA HIS A 61 18.29 -36.69 25.44
C HIS A 61 19.73 -36.63 24.90
N LYS A 62 20.53 -35.71 25.44
CA LYS A 62 21.89 -35.40 24.96
C LYS A 62 22.76 -36.65 24.77
N ASP A 63 22.82 -37.54 25.76
CA ASP A 63 23.70 -38.71 25.72
C ASP A 63 23.31 -39.69 24.60
N VAL A 64 22.00 -39.82 24.35
CA VAL A 64 21.47 -40.60 23.23
C VAL A 64 21.75 -39.93 21.89
N VAL A 65 21.63 -38.59 21.80
CA VAL A 65 22.00 -37.84 20.60
C VAL A 65 23.48 -38.05 20.26
N GLU A 66 24.36 -37.98 21.26
CA GLU A 66 25.80 -38.18 21.07
C GLU A 66 26.12 -39.60 20.57
N GLU A 67 25.50 -40.62 21.17
CA GLU A 67 25.68 -42.01 20.76
C GLU A 67 25.18 -42.26 19.32
N LEU A 68 24.01 -41.70 18.97
CA LEU A 68 23.46 -41.80 17.61
C LEU A 68 24.36 -41.11 16.56
N LEU A 69 24.91 -39.93 16.88
CA LEU A 69 25.84 -39.22 15.98
C LEU A 69 27.16 -40.00 15.81
N LYS A 70 27.71 -40.57 16.90
CA LYS A 70 28.90 -41.45 16.83
C LYS A 70 28.66 -42.70 15.99
N ALA A 71 27.44 -43.24 16.03
CA ALA A 71 27.03 -44.38 15.22
C ALA A 71 26.76 -44.04 13.74
N GLY A 72 26.86 -42.77 13.34
CA GLY A 72 26.70 -42.33 11.95
C GLY A 72 25.25 -41.97 11.57
N ALA A 73 24.43 -41.53 12.52
CA ALA A 73 23.13 -40.95 12.21
C ALA A 73 23.29 -39.68 11.35
N ASP A 74 22.44 -39.52 10.34
CA ASP A 74 22.51 -38.37 9.42
C ASP A 74 21.91 -37.12 10.08
N VAL A 75 22.80 -36.14 10.34
CA VAL A 75 22.47 -34.88 11.00
C VAL A 75 21.64 -33.92 10.11
N SER A 76 21.63 -34.16 8.81
CA SER A 76 20.96 -33.33 7.79
C SER A 76 19.63 -33.88 7.31
N LEU A 77 19.28 -35.12 7.67
CA LEU A 77 18.14 -35.84 7.10
C LEU A 77 16.82 -35.18 7.52
N PRO A 78 15.96 -34.74 6.58
CA PRO A 78 14.68 -34.15 6.92
C PRO A 78 13.62 -35.21 7.28
N ASN A 79 12.78 -34.89 8.26
CA ASN A 79 11.53 -35.61 8.54
C ASN A 79 10.47 -35.35 7.44
N ASN A 80 9.27 -35.91 7.57
CA ASN A 80 8.22 -35.76 6.54
C ASN A 80 7.66 -34.32 6.38
N ILE A 81 7.99 -33.41 7.30
CA ILE A 81 7.61 -31.99 7.27
C ILE A 81 8.80 -31.13 6.78
N GLY A 82 9.95 -31.76 6.52
CA GLY A 82 11.17 -31.07 6.07
C GLY A 82 12.07 -30.58 7.21
N ASP A 83 11.71 -30.81 8.48
CA ASP A 83 12.57 -30.42 9.61
C ASP A 83 13.80 -31.33 9.70
N THR A 84 14.96 -30.74 9.96
CA THR A 84 16.17 -31.48 10.39
C THR A 84 16.19 -31.69 11.91
N PRO A 85 17.05 -32.57 12.45
CA PRO A 85 17.24 -32.70 13.89
C PRO A 85 17.58 -31.38 14.60
N LEU A 86 18.31 -30.48 13.92
CA LEU A 86 18.65 -29.15 14.42
C LEU A 86 17.41 -28.26 14.59
N HIS A 87 16.44 -28.33 13.69
CA HIS A 87 15.14 -27.63 13.86
C HIS A 87 14.42 -28.11 15.12
N LYS A 88 14.42 -29.42 15.40
CA LYS A 88 13.73 -29.97 16.59
C LYS A 88 14.43 -29.63 17.90
N ALA A 89 15.75 -29.65 17.93
CA ALA A 89 16.52 -29.22 19.10
C ALA A 89 16.35 -27.71 19.37
N ALA A 90 16.34 -26.89 18.32
CA ALA A 90 16.16 -25.45 18.41
C ALA A 90 14.73 -25.08 18.85
N PHE A 91 13.70 -25.73 18.27
CA PHE A 91 12.29 -25.55 18.62
C PHE A 91 11.98 -25.85 20.09
N THR A 92 12.59 -26.90 20.64
CA THR A 92 12.38 -27.32 22.03
C THR A 92 13.32 -26.64 23.03
N GLY A 93 14.17 -25.72 22.57
CA GLY A 93 15.05 -24.94 23.43
C GLY A 93 16.21 -25.73 24.06
N ARG A 94 16.68 -26.82 23.42
CA ARG A 94 17.71 -27.72 23.98
C ARG A 94 19.12 -27.29 23.60
N LYS A 95 19.66 -26.31 24.33
CA LYS A 95 20.95 -25.66 24.03
C LYS A 95 22.12 -26.63 23.85
N GLU A 96 22.29 -27.58 24.76
CA GLU A 96 23.41 -28.54 24.75
C GLU A 96 23.33 -29.48 23.54
N VAL A 97 22.12 -29.82 23.12
CA VAL A 97 21.87 -30.63 21.92
C VAL A 97 22.14 -29.81 20.67
N VAL A 98 21.74 -28.54 20.62
CA VAL A 98 22.05 -27.63 19.50
C VAL A 98 23.57 -27.47 19.32
N MET A 99 24.31 -27.23 20.40
CA MET A 99 25.78 -27.17 20.37
C MET A 99 26.38 -28.46 19.80
N LEU A 100 25.89 -29.61 20.27
CA LEU A 100 26.37 -30.91 19.82
C LEU A 100 26.09 -31.15 18.33
N LEU A 101 24.89 -30.82 17.85
CA LEU A 101 24.55 -30.96 16.43
C LEU A 101 25.40 -30.05 15.54
N LEU A 102 25.63 -28.79 15.93
CA LEU A 102 26.51 -27.87 15.20
C LEU A 102 27.96 -28.35 15.19
N HIS A 103 28.44 -28.93 16.30
CA HIS A 103 29.77 -29.54 16.38
C HIS A 103 29.95 -30.71 15.39
N TYR A 104 28.89 -31.50 15.18
CA TYR A 104 28.85 -32.60 14.20
C TYR A 104 28.46 -32.13 12.78
N GLY A 105 28.51 -30.83 12.48
CA GLY A 105 28.36 -30.30 11.13
C GLY A 105 26.92 -30.10 10.67
N ALA A 106 25.95 -29.96 11.59
CA ALA A 106 24.60 -29.57 11.21
C ALA A 106 24.58 -28.19 10.54
N CYS A 107 23.96 -28.08 9.37
CA CYS A 107 23.84 -26.82 8.64
C CYS A 107 22.72 -25.96 9.26
N ALA A 108 23.07 -24.73 9.64
CA ALA A 108 22.17 -23.77 10.27
C ALA A 108 21.26 -23.04 9.27
N THR A 109 21.44 -23.25 7.96
CA THR A 109 20.68 -22.55 6.90
C THR A 109 19.72 -23.47 6.13
N VAL A 110 19.48 -24.70 6.60
CA VAL A 110 18.56 -25.63 5.93
C VAL A 110 17.13 -25.13 6.11
N ILE A 111 16.41 -24.96 5.01
CA ILE A 111 15.02 -24.53 5.00
C ILE A 111 14.11 -25.76 5.08
N ASN A 112 13.23 -25.82 6.08
CA ASN A 112 12.25 -26.89 6.24
C ASN A 112 11.04 -26.73 5.27
N GLY A 113 10.06 -27.64 5.34
CA GLY A 113 8.87 -27.60 4.48
C GLY A 113 7.91 -26.44 4.78
N THR A 114 8.10 -25.71 5.89
CA THR A 114 7.38 -24.48 6.23
C THR A 114 8.18 -23.21 5.93
N ALA A 115 9.24 -23.33 5.12
CA ALA A 115 10.12 -22.23 4.70
C ALA A 115 10.92 -21.55 5.83
N GLN A 116 11.16 -22.25 6.95
CA GLN A 116 11.89 -21.76 8.12
C GLN A 116 13.28 -22.42 8.23
N ILE A 117 14.25 -21.70 8.77
CA ILE A 117 15.57 -22.24 9.17
C ILE A 117 15.63 -22.48 10.70
N PRO A 118 16.61 -23.23 11.23
CA PRO A 118 16.68 -23.57 12.65
C PRO A 118 16.60 -22.40 13.64
N LYS A 119 17.06 -21.19 13.27
CA LYS A 119 16.96 -20.01 14.15
C LYS A 119 15.55 -19.42 14.22
N ASP A 120 14.73 -19.65 13.19
CA ASP A 120 13.36 -19.13 13.11
C ASP A 120 12.40 -19.94 13.97
N VAL A 121 12.75 -21.21 14.23
CA VAL A 121 11.93 -22.13 15.03
C VAL A 121 12.23 -22.04 16.53
N THR A 122 13.33 -21.41 16.95
CA THR A 122 13.67 -21.26 18.38
C THR A 122 13.16 -19.95 18.97
N GLN A 123 12.69 -19.99 20.22
CA GLN A 123 12.36 -18.80 21.01
C GLN A 123 13.48 -18.42 21.99
N ASN A 124 14.48 -19.29 22.19
CA ASN A 124 15.56 -19.08 23.14
C ASN A 124 16.64 -18.15 22.54
N ALA A 125 16.88 -17.00 23.19
CA ALA A 125 17.82 -15.98 22.72
C ALA A 125 19.27 -16.48 22.60
N GLU A 126 19.72 -17.35 23.51
CA GLU A 126 21.08 -17.90 23.48
C GLU A 126 21.26 -18.88 22.31
N ILE A 127 20.25 -19.70 22.03
CA ILE A 127 20.26 -20.64 20.90
C ILE A 127 20.20 -19.88 19.58
N ARG A 128 19.39 -18.82 19.51
CA ARG A 128 19.34 -17.94 18.34
C ARG A 128 20.70 -17.30 18.05
N SER A 129 21.34 -16.71 19.06
CA SER A 129 22.67 -16.12 18.93
C SER A 129 23.73 -17.14 18.49
N MET A 130 23.64 -18.38 18.98
CA MET A 130 24.52 -19.48 18.57
C MET A 130 24.32 -19.88 17.10
N LEU A 131 23.08 -19.97 16.63
CA LEU A 131 22.75 -20.29 15.25
C LEU A 131 23.14 -19.16 14.29
N GLU A 132 22.92 -17.90 14.66
CA GLU A 132 23.43 -16.74 13.92
C GLU A 132 24.96 -16.72 13.85
N GLY A 133 25.63 -17.13 14.94
CA GLY A 133 27.08 -17.32 14.95
C GLY A 133 27.54 -18.42 13.99
N ALA A 134 26.80 -19.52 13.91
CA ALA A 134 27.06 -20.61 12.96
C ALA A 134 26.84 -20.17 11.51
N GLU A 135 25.80 -19.39 11.22
CA GLU A 135 25.54 -18.81 9.89
C GLU A 135 26.64 -17.86 9.45
N ARG A 136 27.03 -16.91 10.31
CA ARG A 136 28.16 -16.00 10.05
C ARG A 136 29.47 -16.75 9.80
N THR A 137 29.67 -17.87 10.51
CA THR A 137 30.84 -18.74 10.30
C THR A 137 30.78 -19.45 8.94
N GLU A 138 29.60 -19.84 8.47
CA GLU A 138 29.41 -20.46 7.16
C GLU A 138 29.58 -19.45 6.01
N GLU A 139 29.05 -18.23 6.17
CA GLU A 139 29.24 -17.12 5.22
C GLU A 139 30.72 -16.74 5.11
N ARG A 140 31.41 -16.57 6.23
CA ARG A 140 32.85 -16.28 6.26
C ARG A 140 33.68 -17.37 5.59
N LYS A 141 33.32 -18.65 5.75
CA LYS A 141 33.99 -19.76 5.04
C LYS A 141 33.79 -19.69 3.53
N LEU A 142 32.66 -19.16 3.05
CA LEU A 142 32.40 -18.97 1.62
C LEU A 142 33.17 -17.76 1.07
N GLU A 143 33.26 -16.68 1.84
CA GLU A 143 34.08 -15.49 1.52
C GLU A 143 35.57 -15.83 1.48
N GLU A 144 36.08 -16.58 2.47
CA GLU A 144 37.46 -17.08 2.47
C GLU A 144 37.75 -17.94 1.23
N LYS A 145 36.81 -18.82 0.85
CA LYS A 145 36.92 -19.59 -0.41
C LYS A 145 36.86 -18.71 -1.66
N LEU A 146 36.08 -17.63 -1.65
CA LEU A 146 36.04 -16.69 -2.77
C LEU A 146 37.37 -15.95 -2.92
N LEU A 147 37.92 -15.47 -1.80
CA LEU A 147 39.23 -14.83 -1.73
C LEU A 147 40.34 -15.78 -2.20
N ASP A 148 40.32 -17.03 -1.74
CA ASP A 148 41.28 -18.06 -2.16
C ASP A 148 41.14 -18.39 -3.65
N ALA A 149 39.91 -18.58 -4.16
CA ALA A 149 39.67 -18.83 -5.58
C ALA A 149 40.13 -17.67 -6.47
N ALA A 150 39.90 -16.42 -6.04
CA ALA A 150 40.38 -15.25 -6.75
C ALA A 150 41.91 -15.10 -6.72
N ARG A 151 42.54 -15.47 -5.60
CA ARG A 151 44.00 -15.45 -5.41
C ARG A 151 44.71 -16.51 -6.23
N GLU A 152 44.19 -17.74 -6.22
CA GLU A 152 44.76 -18.89 -6.95
C GLU A 152 44.34 -18.94 -8.43
N GLY A 153 43.36 -18.12 -8.83
CA GLY A 153 42.87 -18.06 -10.21
C GLY A 153 41.88 -19.18 -10.58
N ASP A 154 41.25 -19.82 -9.59
CA ASP A 154 40.24 -20.86 -9.80
C ASP A 154 38.91 -20.25 -10.25
N LEU A 155 38.82 -20.00 -11.56
CA LEU A 155 37.64 -19.45 -12.21
C LEU A 155 36.39 -20.34 -12.03
N SER A 156 36.57 -21.65 -11.90
CA SER A 156 35.47 -22.61 -11.80
C SER A 156 34.77 -22.51 -10.44
N THR A 157 35.55 -22.53 -9.36
CA THR A 157 35.06 -22.33 -7.99
C THR A 157 34.52 -20.91 -7.83
N LEU A 158 35.24 -19.90 -8.34
CA LEU A 158 34.81 -18.50 -8.27
C LEU A 158 33.46 -18.29 -8.97
N THR A 159 33.29 -18.81 -10.19
CA THR A 159 32.01 -18.73 -10.92
C THR A 159 30.91 -19.49 -10.19
N HIS A 160 31.21 -20.68 -9.68
CA HIS A 160 30.23 -21.46 -8.92
C HIS A 160 29.78 -20.73 -7.65
N LEU A 161 30.70 -20.07 -6.92
CA LEU A 161 30.40 -19.29 -5.71
C LEU A 161 29.53 -18.07 -6.02
N LEU A 162 29.85 -17.30 -7.07
CA LEU A 162 29.09 -16.12 -7.49
C LEU A 162 27.70 -16.47 -8.07
N CYS A 163 27.51 -17.69 -8.56
CA CYS A 163 26.21 -18.17 -9.08
C CYS A 163 25.33 -18.87 -8.04
N ARG A 164 25.72 -18.86 -6.74
CA ARG A 164 24.88 -19.42 -5.66
C ARG A 164 23.62 -18.58 -5.47
N LYS A 165 22.55 -19.21 -4.97
CA LYS A 165 21.28 -18.53 -4.61
C LYS A 165 21.50 -17.38 -3.60
N LYS A 166 22.49 -17.51 -2.72
CA LYS A 166 23.04 -16.45 -1.87
C LYS A 166 24.57 -16.43 -2.09
N PRO A 167 25.09 -15.54 -2.97
CA PRO A 167 26.52 -15.46 -3.21
C PRO A 167 27.23 -14.81 -2.00
N PRO A 168 28.50 -15.20 -1.72
CA PRO A 168 29.32 -14.46 -0.75
C PRO A 168 29.54 -13.02 -1.23
N ASP A 169 29.80 -12.11 -0.29
CA ASP A 169 30.09 -10.71 -0.63
C ASP A 169 31.29 -10.63 -1.59
N ILE A 170 31.05 -10.08 -2.78
CA ILE A 170 32.06 -9.96 -3.83
C ILE A 170 33.17 -8.98 -3.46
N ASN A 171 32.89 -8.07 -2.53
CA ASN A 171 33.84 -7.11 -1.99
C ASN A 171 34.29 -7.45 -0.56
N CYS A 172 34.09 -8.71 -0.11
CA CYS A 172 34.63 -9.19 1.17
C CYS A 172 36.14 -8.92 1.27
N THR A 173 36.68 -8.80 2.48
CA THR A 173 38.09 -8.43 2.66
C THR A 173 38.86 -9.45 3.48
N ASP A 174 40.12 -9.67 3.11
CA ASP A 174 41.05 -10.43 3.94
C ASP A 174 41.55 -9.60 5.14
N LEU A 175 42.44 -10.19 5.95
CA LEU A 175 43.00 -9.51 7.13
C LEU A 175 43.72 -8.19 6.80
N LEU A 176 44.20 -8.02 5.57
CA LEU A 176 44.90 -6.83 5.07
C LEU A 176 43.96 -5.84 4.38
N GLY A 177 42.67 -6.13 4.31
CA GLY A 177 41.68 -5.30 3.60
C GLY A 177 41.65 -5.53 2.09
N ASN A 178 42.31 -6.57 1.56
CA ASN A 178 42.26 -6.86 0.13
C ASN A 178 40.95 -7.57 -0.22
N THR A 179 40.28 -7.07 -1.26
CA THR A 179 39.11 -7.75 -1.84
C THR A 179 39.53 -8.91 -2.76
N PRO A 180 38.60 -9.79 -3.18
CA PRO A 180 38.86 -10.77 -4.23
C PRO A 180 39.45 -10.13 -5.49
N LEU A 181 39.01 -8.92 -5.85
CA LEU A 181 39.53 -8.18 -7.00
C LEU A 181 40.97 -7.68 -6.78
N HIS A 182 41.30 -7.20 -5.57
CA HIS A 182 42.70 -6.90 -5.21
C HIS A 182 43.59 -8.15 -5.31
N CYS A 183 43.12 -9.30 -4.78
CA CYS A 183 43.84 -10.56 -4.87
C CYS A 183 44.09 -10.98 -6.33
N ALA A 184 43.06 -10.89 -7.17
CA ALA A 184 43.16 -11.21 -8.59
C ALA A 184 44.06 -10.23 -9.36
N ALA A 185 43.96 -8.93 -9.09
CA ALA A 185 44.77 -7.89 -9.74
C ALA A 185 46.27 -8.01 -9.37
N TYR A 186 46.56 -8.24 -8.08
CA TYR A 186 47.92 -8.43 -7.57
C TYR A 186 48.61 -9.68 -8.12
N ARG A 187 47.86 -10.78 -8.29
CA ARG A 187 48.39 -12.06 -8.81
C ARG A 187 48.28 -12.20 -10.32
N GLY A 188 47.77 -11.20 -11.04
CA GLY A 188 47.63 -11.26 -12.51
C GLY A 188 46.53 -12.22 -13.00
N GLN A 189 45.53 -12.55 -12.18
CA GLN A 189 44.47 -13.50 -12.50
C GLN A 189 43.36 -12.88 -13.37
N ARG A 190 43.69 -12.60 -14.63
CA ARG A 190 42.88 -11.79 -15.56
C ARG A 190 41.44 -12.28 -15.74
N GLN A 191 41.23 -13.59 -15.88
CA GLN A 191 39.89 -14.15 -16.07
C GLN A 191 39.02 -14.05 -14.80
N CYS A 192 39.63 -14.22 -13.62
CA CYS A 192 38.95 -14.02 -12.35
C CYS A 192 38.64 -12.54 -12.13
N ALA A 193 39.57 -11.62 -12.42
CA ALA A 193 39.34 -10.19 -12.35
C ALA A 193 38.20 -9.73 -13.27
N LEU A 194 38.16 -10.22 -14.51
CA LEU A 194 37.06 -9.95 -15.45
C LEU A 194 35.73 -10.47 -14.92
N LYS A 195 35.71 -11.69 -14.37
CA LYS A 195 34.49 -12.30 -13.82
C LYS A 195 33.98 -11.57 -12.58
N LEU A 196 34.89 -11.10 -11.72
CA LEU A 196 34.58 -10.30 -10.53
C LEU A 196 34.02 -8.93 -10.92
N LEU A 197 34.65 -8.23 -11.87
CA LEU A 197 34.16 -6.95 -12.40
C LEU A 197 32.76 -7.09 -13.03
N LYS A 198 32.55 -8.13 -13.85
CA LYS A 198 31.23 -8.46 -14.40
C LYS A 198 30.19 -8.83 -13.32
N GLY A 199 30.66 -9.27 -12.16
CA GLY A 199 29.83 -9.56 -10.99
C GLY A 199 29.58 -8.34 -10.09
N GLY A 200 30.06 -7.15 -10.45
CA GLY A 200 29.87 -5.92 -9.68
C GLY A 200 30.95 -5.64 -8.63
N ALA A 201 32.14 -6.26 -8.72
CA ALA A 201 33.25 -5.95 -7.82
C ALA A 201 33.73 -4.50 -8.04
N ASN A 202 33.88 -3.73 -6.96
CA ASN A 202 34.25 -2.32 -7.05
C ASN A 202 35.78 -2.17 -7.12
N PRO A 203 36.33 -1.60 -8.21
CA PRO A 203 37.77 -1.41 -8.37
C PRO A 203 38.34 -0.26 -7.51
N ASN A 204 37.49 0.66 -7.06
CA ASN A 204 37.91 1.86 -6.31
C ASN A 204 38.05 1.61 -4.80
N PHE A 205 37.72 0.41 -4.31
CA PHE A 205 37.96 0.08 -2.91
C PHE A 205 39.44 0.17 -2.57
N GLN A 206 39.74 0.71 -1.40
CA GLN A 206 41.09 0.78 -0.87
C GLN A 206 41.29 -0.28 0.20
N ASN A 207 42.41 -0.99 0.14
CA ASN A 207 42.83 -1.87 1.22
C ASN A 207 43.33 -1.04 2.44
N LYS A 208 43.72 -1.71 3.54
CA LYS A 208 44.20 -1.01 4.76
C LYS A 208 45.48 -0.19 4.56
N ASN A 209 46.17 -0.36 3.43
CA ASN A 209 47.34 0.42 3.06
C ASN A 209 46.99 1.60 2.13
N GLY A 210 45.70 1.87 1.90
CA GLY A 210 45.23 2.93 1.01
C GLY A 210 45.41 2.62 -0.49
N GLN A 211 45.69 1.36 -0.84
CA GLN A 211 45.96 0.96 -2.22
C GLN A 211 44.69 0.47 -2.88
N THR A 212 44.47 0.89 -4.12
CA THR A 212 43.39 0.42 -5.00
C THR A 212 43.84 -0.80 -5.82
N VAL A 213 42.91 -1.42 -6.54
CA VAL A 213 43.23 -2.52 -7.47
C VAL A 213 44.17 -2.08 -8.60
N PHE A 214 44.15 -0.79 -8.98
CA PHE A 214 45.02 -0.20 -9.99
C PHE A 214 46.47 -0.09 -9.51
N ASP A 215 46.65 0.21 -8.22
CA ASP A 215 47.96 0.27 -7.57
C ASP A 215 48.61 -1.11 -7.44
N LEU A 216 47.78 -2.14 -7.25
CA LEU A 216 48.23 -3.53 -7.12
C LEU A 216 48.33 -4.29 -8.44
N ALA A 217 47.80 -3.75 -9.55
CA ALA A 217 47.77 -4.43 -10.84
C ALA A 217 49.18 -4.78 -11.34
N SER A 218 49.44 -6.08 -11.47
CA SER A 218 50.79 -6.62 -11.71
C SER A 218 51.36 -6.34 -13.11
N ASP A 219 50.50 -6.15 -14.12
CA ASP A 219 50.93 -5.95 -15.51
C ASP A 219 50.00 -5.04 -16.33
N THR A 220 50.52 -4.53 -17.45
CA THR A 220 49.82 -3.59 -18.34
C THR A 220 48.52 -4.18 -18.90
N ALA A 221 48.45 -5.50 -19.09
CA ALA A 221 47.23 -6.16 -19.57
C ALA A 221 46.15 -6.24 -18.47
N MET A 222 46.54 -6.43 -17.21
CA MET A 222 45.65 -6.35 -16.06
C MET A 222 45.15 -4.91 -15.87
N LYS A 223 46.04 -3.91 -15.98
CA LYS A 223 45.65 -2.49 -15.96
C LYS A 223 44.65 -2.17 -17.08
N GLN A 224 44.88 -2.66 -18.30
CA GLN A 224 43.92 -2.53 -19.40
C GLN A 224 42.58 -3.24 -19.15
N ILE A 225 42.52 -4.31 -18.36
CA ILE A 225 41.24 -4.96 -18.00
C ILE A 225 40.50 -4.13 -16.94
N LEU A 226 41.24 -3.54 -16.01
CA LEU A 226 40.71 -2.68 -14.95
C LEU A 226 40.28 -1.30 -15.50
N GLU A 227 41.04 -0.74 -16.45
CA GLU A 227 40.82 0.56 -17.12
C GLU A 227 39.88 0.45 -18.33
N GLY A 228 39.98 -0.64 -19.10
CA GLY A 228 39.35 -0.82 -20.41
C GLY A 228 37.86 -1.11 -20.39
N ASN A 229 37.25 -1.22 -19.21
CA ASN A 229 35.80 -1.26 -19.05
C ASN A 229 35.21 0.02 -18.46
N PHE A 230 36.01 1.06 -18.23
CA PHE A 230 35.48 2.33 -17.74
C PHE A 230 35.14 3.32 -18.87
N HIS A 231 35.72 3.18 -20.09
CA HIS A 231 35.54 4.20 -21.15
C HIS A 231 35.38 3.67 -22.59
N ARG A 232 34.98 2.41 -22.80
CA ARG A 232 34.70 1.93 -24.17
C ARG A 232 33.58 0.90 -24.20
N GLY A 233 32.36 1.33 -23.88
CA GLY A 233 31.22 0.41 -23.96
C GLY A 233 29.80 0.97 -23.96
N MET A 234 29.51 2.21 -23.55
CA MET A 234 28.09 2.55 -23.30
C MET A 234 27.58 3.96 -23.68
N THR A 235 28.23 4.61 -24.65
CA THR A 235 27.59 5.66 -25.48
C THR A 235 27.17 5.13 -26.86
N ARG A 236 26.54 3.95 -26.89
CA ARG A 236 25.78 3.54 -28.08
C ARG A 236 24.34 3.29 -27.67
N HIS A 237 23.44 4.06 -28.26
CA HIS A 237 22.08 3.62 -28.47
C HIS A 237 22.11 2.15 -28.89
N VAL A 238 21.59 1.25 -28.04
CA VAL A 238 21.52 -0.16 -28.40
C VAL A 238 20.54 -0.27 -29.55
N LYS A 239 20.98 -0.89 -30.65
CA LYS A 239 20.20 -0.91 -31.87
C LYS A 239 18.91 -1.70 -31.63
N LYS A 240 17.76 -1.05 -31.81
CA LYS A 240 16.44 -1.68 -31.74
C LYS A 240 16.44 -2.99 -32.54
N TYR A 241 16.12 -4.09 -31.86
CA TYR A 241 16.04 -5.42 -32.46
C TYR A 241 14.61 -5.95 -32.34
N GLU A 242 14.00 -6.35 -33.44
CA GLU A 242 12.62 -6.82 -33.44
C GLU A 242 12.40 -8.01 -34.38
N GLY A 243 11.42 -8.85 -34.04
CA GLY A 243 11.06 -10.00 -34.86
C GLY A 243 10.10 -10.96 -34.15
N PRO A 244 9.67 -12.02 -34.84
CA PRO A 244 8.73 -12.99 -34.27
C PRO A 244 9.44 -13.97 -33.31
N LEU A 245 8.90 -14.13 -32.10
CA LEU A 245 9.31 -15.16 -31.14
C LEU A 245 8.09 -15.88 -30.58
N TRP A 246 8.24 -17.19 -30.37
CA TRP A 246 7.24 -17.99 -29.68
C TRP A 246 7.50 -17.93 -28.17
N LYS A 247 6.55 -17.44 -27.38
CA LYS A 247 6.65 -17.36 -25.92
C LYS A 247 5.77 -18.43 -25.27
N SER A 248 6.27 -19.09 -24.24
CA SER A 248 5.48 -20.06 -23.46
C SER A 248 4.60 -19.34 -22.43
N SER A 249 3.30 -19.62 -22.41
CA SER A 249 2.37 -19.31 -21.31
C SER A 249 2.10 -20.59 -20.50
N ARG A 250 1.97 -20.45 -19.17
CA ARG A 250 1.63 -21.55 -18.26
C ARG A 250 0.23 -22.11 -18.52
N PHE A 251 -0.66 -21.32 -19.09
CA PHE A 251 -2.07 -21.68 -19.31
C PHE A 251 -2.40 -22.00 -20.78
N PHE A 252 -1.70 -21.39 -21.74
CA PHE A 252 -2.02 -21.53 -23.17
C PHE A 252 -0.90 -22.10 -24.07
N GLY A 253 0.19 -22.59 -23.48
CA GLY A 253 1.29 -23.19 -24.25
C GLY A 253 2.08 -22.15 -25.07
N TRP A 254 2.59 -22.55 -26.23
CA TRP A 254 3.44 -21.70 -27.09
C TRP A 254 2.61 -20.83 -28.03
N ARG A 255 2.82 -19.51 -27.99
CA ARG A 255 2.19 -18.55 -28.91
C ARG A 255 3.23 -17.62 -29.54
N SER A 256 3.02 -17.29 -30.81
CA SER A 256 3.88 -16.37 -31.55
C SER A 256 3.54 -14.92 -31.22
N TYR A 257 4.55 -14.12 -30.90
CA TYR A 257 4.44 -12.68 -30.65
C TYR A 257 5.47 -11.93 -31.49
N TRP A 258 5.16 -10.67 -31.81
CA TRP A 258 6.16 -9.74 -32.32
C TRP A 258 6.90 -9.12 -31.14
N VAL A 259 8.19 -9.44 -31.00
CA VAL A 259 9.01 -8.99 -29.88
C VAL A 259 9.89 -7.84 -30.33
N VAL A 260 10.04 -6.84 -29.47
CA VAL A 260 10.84 -5.63 -29.68
C VAL A 260 11.77 -5.46 -28.48
N LEU A 261 13.06 -5.37 -28.74
CA LEU A 261 14.10 -4.96 -27.81
C LEU A 261 14.47 -3.52 -28.10
N GLN A 262 14.32 -2.66 -27.11
CA GLN A 262 14.63 -1.24 -27.23
C GLN A 262 15.04 -0.69 -25.87
N ASP A 263 16.18 0.01 -25.83
CA ASP A 263 16.67 0.77 -24.66
C ASP A 263 16.61 -0.04 -23.34
N GLY A 264 17.16 -1.24 -23.36
CA GLY A 264 17.16 -2.13 -22.18
C GLY A 264 15.83 -2.81 -21.81
N VAL A 265 14.77 -2.66 -22.62
CA VAL A 265 13.44 -3.25 -22.36
C VAL A 265 13.07 -4.25 -23.45
N ILE A 266 12.60 -5.43 -23.06
CA ILE A 266 11.92 -6.38 -23.95
C ILE A 266 10.41 -6.16 -23.88
N SER A 267 9.77 -5.92 -25.03
CA SER A 267 8.32 -5.78 -25.17
C SER A 267 7.78 -6.77 -26.20
N TRP A 268 6.57 -7.28 -26.01
CA TRP A 268 5.93 -8.16 -27.00
C TRP A 268 4.49 -7.74 -27.33
N TYR A 269 4.14 -7.93 -28.59
CA TYR A 269 2.88 -7.49 -29.21
C TYR A 269 2.25 -8.65 -29.98
N SER A 270 0.93 -8.62 -30.17
CA SER A 270 0.23 -9.68 -30.91
C SER A 270 0.55 -9.64 -32.41
N LYS A 271 0.80 -8.45 -32.97
CA LYS A 271 1.11 -8.22 -34.38
C LYS A 271 2.18 -7.14 -34.57
N GLN A 272 2.91 -7.19 -35.68
CA GLN A 272 3.90 -6.19 -36.05
C GLN A 272 3.31 -4.78 -36.20
N SER A 273 2.09 -4.66 -36.73
CA SER A 273 1.41 -3.36 -36.91
C SER A 273 1.13 -2.64 -35.59
N GLU A 274 0.85 -3.39 -34.51
CA GLU A 274 0.61 -2.85 -33.17
C GLU A 274 1.93 -2.41 -32.52
N ALA A 275 3.01 -3.17 -32.73
CA ALA A 275 4.35 -2.80 -32.30
C ALA A 275 4.86 -1.51 -32.97
N ALA A 276 4.52 -1.30 -34.24
CA ALA A 276 4.90 -0.09 -34.99
C ALA A 276 4.12 1.16 -34.55
N ALA A 277 2.86 1.00 -34.13
CA ALA A 277 2.04 2.09 -33.60
C ALA A 277 2.27 2.39 -32.11
N GLY A 278 2.94 1.48 -31.38
CA GLY A 278 3.14 1.58 -29.93
C GLY A 278 1.88 1.31 -29.10
N GLU A 279 0.82 0.77 -29.73
CA GLU A 279 -0.48 0.54 -29.11
C GLU A 279 -0.66 -0.93 -28.68
N ARG A 280 -1.47 -1.19 -27.64
CA ARG A 280 -1.86 -2.54 -27.16
C ARG A 280 -0.70 -3.51 -26.88
N ARG A 281 0.34 -3.04 -26.19
CA ARG A 281 1.45 -3.86 -25.68
C ARG A 281 0.94 -5.01 -24.79
N GLN A 282 1.30 -6.25 -25.11
CA GLN A 282 0.85 -7.44 -24.36
C GLN A 282 1.70 -7.71 -23.11
N GLY A 283 2.89 -7.12 -23.04
CA GLY A 283 3.74 -7.14 -21.87
C GLY A 283 5.12 -6.57 -22.18
N CYS A 284 5.82 -6.14 -21.13
CA CYS A 284 7.22 -5.76 -21.19
C CYS A 284 7.96 -6.15 -19.91
N LYS A 285 9.28 -6.28 -20.03
CA LYS A 285 10.20 -6.47 -18.90
C LYS A 285 11.46 -5.66 -19.10
N SER A 286 11.94 -5.05 -18.01
CA SER A 286 13.30 -4.52 -17.97
C SER A 286 14.30 -5.67 -18.01
N LEU A 287 15.40 -5.47 -18.71
CA LEU A 287 16.48 -6.45 -18.83
C LEU A 287 17.62 -6.19 -17.82
N THR A 288 17.41 -5.30 -16.85
CA THR A 288 18.33 -5.10 -15.71
C THR A 288 18.67 -6.43 -15.05
N ASN A 289 19.95 -6.79 -14.96
CA ASN A 289 20.47 -8.05 -14.44
C ASN A 289 19.85 -9.34 -15.05
N ALA A 290 19.23 -9.22 -16.23
CA ALA A 290 18.61 -10.36 -16.90
C ALA A 290 19.66 -11.25 -17.57
N HIS A 291 19.46 -12.56 -17.54
CA HIS A 291 20.38 -13.53 -18.12
C HIS A 291 19.63 -14.63 -18.88
N CYS A 292 20.22 -15.03 -20.01
CA CYS A 292 19.67 -16.09 -20.86
C CYS A 292 20.28 -17.45 -20.53
N LEU A 293 19.43 -18.47 -20.41
CA LEU A 293 19.82 -19.86 -20.19
C LEU A 293 19.51 -20.68 -21.45
N ILE A 294 20.47 -21.47 -21.90
CA ILE A 294 20.35 -22.35 -23.07
C ILE A 294 20.36 -23.80 -22.59
N ARG A 295 19.48 -24.63 -23.17
CA ARG A 295 19.52 -26.08 -22.97
C ARG A 295 20.36 -26.71 -24.09
N ALA A 296 21.37 -27.49 -23.72
CA ALA A 296 22.37 -28.04 -24.65
C ALA A 296 21.86 -28.99 -25.77
N LYS A 297 20.56 -29.30 -25.81
CA LYS A 297 19.96 -30.25 -26.78
C LYS A 297 18.88 -29.65 -27.69
N ASP A 298 18.51 -28.37 -27.53
CA ASP A 298 17.42 -27.74 -28.29
C ASP A 298 17.92 -26.46 -28.97
N ASN A 299 18.05 -26.48 -30.30
CA ASN A 299 18.60 -25.38 -31.09
C ASN A 299 17.62 -24.21 -31.31
N CYS A 300 16.35 -24.37 -30.95
CA CYS A 300 15.33 -23.34 -31.13
C CYS A 300 14.97 -22.62 -29.83
N PHE A 301 15.35 -23.17 -28.68
CA PHE A 301 14.86 -22.74 -27.37
C PHE A 301 15.91 -21.96 -26.56
N PHE A 302 15.45 -20.94 -25.85
CA PHE A 302 16.20 -20.25 -24.81
C PHE A 302 15.26 -19.73 -23.71
N THR A 303 15.81 -19.48 -22.53
CA THR A 303 15.04 -18.99 -21.37
C THR A 303 15.65 -17.69 -20.87
N LEU A 304 14.84 -16.64 -20.75
CA LEU A 304 15.22 -15.38 -20.16
C LEU A 304 14.81 -15.38 -18.68
N LYS A 305 15.77 -15.19 -17.78
CA LYS A 305 15.50 -14.95 -16.35
C LYS A 305 15.78 -13.48 -16.05
N CYS A 306 14.77 -12.77 -15.57
CA CYS A 306 14.88 -11.35 -15.19
C CYS A 306 15.26 -11.21 -13.70
N PHE A 307 15.63 -10.00 -13.28
CA PHE A 307 16.01 -9.68 -11.89
C PHE A 307 14.90 -9.93 -10.86
N ASP A 308 13.63 -9.72 -11.24
CA ASP A 308 12.45 -9.96 -10.40
C ASP A 308 12.07 -11.44 -10.25
N ASP A 309 13.02 -12.34 -10.52
CA ASP A 309 12.86 -13.80 -10.60
C ASP A 309 11.81 -14.29 -11.62
N SER A 310 11.30 -13.42 -12.50
CA SER A 310 10.43 -13.85 -13.59
C SER A 310 11.22 -14.62 -14.66
N VAL A 311 10.67 -15.77 -15.06
CA VAL A 311 11.28 -16.67 -16.04
C VAL A 311 10.38 -16.75 -17.27
N HIS A 312 10.94 -16.37 -18.42
CA HIS A 312 10.27 -16.37 -19.70
C HIS A 312 10.94 -17.35 -20.66
N HIS A 313 10.20 -18.29 -21.23
CA HIS A 313 10.74 -19.22 -22.21
C HIS A 313 10.36 -18.79 -23.62
N PHE A 314 11.34 -18.76 -24.51
CA PHE A 314 11.21 -18.35 -25.89
C PHE A 314 11.69 -19.44 -26.86
N LYS A 315 11.07 -19.47 -28.04
CA LYS A 315 11.47 -20.30 -29.17
C LYS A 315 11.55 -19.46 -30.44
N VAL A 316 12.63 -19.64 -31.19
CA VAL A 316 12.75 -19.13 -32.55
C VAL A 316 12.03 -20.06 -33.53
N SER A 317 11.68 -19.54 -34.70
CA SER A 317 11.11 -20.34 -35.78
C SER A 317 12.09 -21.46 -36.19
N PRO A 318 11.62 -22.70 -36.40
CA PRO A 318 12.46 -23.78 -36.93
C PRO A 318 12.71 -23.65 -38.44
N LYS A 319 12.03 -22.72 -39.11
CA LYS A 319 12.21 -22.41 -40.53
C LYS A 319 13.23 -21.29 -40.65
N ASP A 320 14.25 -21.52 -41.48
CA ASP A 320 15.37 -20.62 -41.80
C ASP A 320 16.34 -20.37 -40.64
N ASP A 321 17.47 -21.09 -40.65
CA ASP A 321 18.60 -21.00 -39.71
C ASP A 321 18.21 -20.72 -38.24
N PRO A 322 17.62 -21.70 -37.53
CA PRO A 322 17.20 -21.53 -36.13
C PRO A 322 18.37 -21.27 -35.18
N GLU A 323 19.57 -21.78 -35.50
CA GLU A 323 20.73 -21.62 -34.65
C GLU A 323 21.31 -20.21 -34.77
N GLY A 324 21.44 -19.68 -35.98
CA GLY A 324 21.83 -18.29 -36.22
C GLY A 324 20.80 -17.28 -35.71
N THR A 325 19.51 -17.54 -35.91
CA THR A 325 18.43 -16.67 -35.42
C THR A 325 18.39 -16.64 -33.90
N ARG A 326 18.51 -17.79 -33.23
CA ARG A 326 18.60 -17.85 -31.76
C ARG A 326 19.83 -17.11 -31.24
N LYS A 327 20.97 -17.29 -31.89
CA LYS A 327 22.21 -16.59 -31.53
C LYS A 327 22.05 -15.08 -31.63
N ALA A 328 21.47 -14.57 -32.72
CA ALA A 328 21.21 -13.15 -32.89
C ALA A 328 20.27 -12.57 -31.80
N TRP A 329 19.25 -13.32 -31.39
CA TRP A 329 18.39 -12.93 -30.26
C TRP A 329 19.12 -12.92 -28.92
N LEU A 330 19.99 -13.89 -28.67
CA LEU A 330 20.78 -13.97 -27.44
C LEU A 330 21.80 -12.83 -27.36
N ASP A 331 22.51 -12.56 -28.46
CA ASP A 331 23.48 -11.47 -28.54
C ASP A 331 22.79 -10.12 -28.30
N ALA A 332 21.62 -9.88 -28.91
CA ALA A 332 20.83 -8.66 -28.70
C ALA A 332 20.29 -8.56 -27.26
N LEU A 333 19.81 -9.65 -26.68
CA LEU A 333 19.35 -9.66 -25.28
C LEU A 333 20.47 -9.39 -24.29
N GLU A 334 21.66 -9.94 -24.53
CA GLU A 334 22.85 -9.69 -23.70
C GLU A 334 23.31 -8.23 -23.81
N GLU A 335 23.30 -7.65 -25.01
CA GLU A 335 23.64 -6.23 -25.23
C GLU A 335 22.63 -5.30 -24.53
N HIS A 336 21.33 -5.54 -24.69
CA HIS A 336 20.29 -4.76 -24.02
C HIS A 336 20.26 -4.97 -22.49
N ALA A 337 20.58 -6.17 -22.00
CA ALA A 337 20.68 -6.44 -20.57
C ALA A 337 21.89 -5.74 -19.95
N ALA A 338 23.05 -5.78 -20.61
CA ALA A 338 24.23 -5.03 -20.21
C ALA A 338 23.94 -3.52 -20.18
N TYR A 339 23.24 -3.03 -21.22
CA TYR A 339 22.82 -1.64 -21.27
C TYR A 339 21.92 -1.25 -20.09
N SER A 340 20.84 -2.00 -19.86
CA SER A 340 19.92 -1.70 -18.76
C SER A 340 20.59 -1.80 -17.40
N THR A 341 21.48 -2.78 -17.21
CA THR A 341 22.16 -3.03 -15.93
C THR A 341 23.09 -1.89 -15.55
N TYR A 342 23.90 -1.41 -16.50
CA TYR A 342 24.83 -0.31 -16.27
C TYR A 342 24.12 0.98 -15.89
N TYR A 343 23.06 1.37 -16.62
CA TYR A 343 22.31 2.59 -16.33
C TYR A 343 21.49 2.51 -15.03
N CYS A 344 21.11 1.31 -14.58
CA CYS A 344 20.45 1.13 -13.27
C CYS A 344 21.43 0.96 -12.09
N SER A 345 22.71 0.64 -12.35
CA SER A 345 23.73 0.44 -11.29
C SER A 345 24.44 1.72 -10.86
N GLN A 346 24.22 2.85 -11.54
CA GLN A 346 24.67 4.16 -11.10
C GLN A 346 23.63 4.78 -10.15
N GLU A 347 23.70 4.49 -8.85
CA GLU A 347 23.06 5.33 -7.84
C GLU A 347 24.12 6.18 -7.11
N GLN A 348 23.87 7.51 -7.14
CA GLN A 348 24.30 8.49 -6.13
C GLN A 348 25.82 8.70 -5.93
N GLY A 349 26.43 9.50 -6.82
CA GLY A 349 27.72 10.14 -6.56
C GLY A 349 28.15 11.03 -7.73
N SER A 350 28.13 12.34 -7.51
CA SER A 350 28.56 13.44 -8.40
C SER A 350 27.92 13.46 -9.80
N GLU A 351 26.85 14.26 -9.92
CA GLU A 351 26.39 14.80 -11.21
C GLU A 351 27.34 15.89 -11.72
N GLU A 352 28.58 15.55 -12.03
CA GLU A 352 29.42 16.37 -12.90
C GLU A 352 30.26 15.41 -13.77
N GLU A 353 30.20 15.60 -15.09
CA GLU A 353 30.91 14.82 -16.14
C GLU A 353 30.20 13.47 -16.47
N GLU A 354 29.56 13.24 -17.62
CA GLU A 354 29.87 13.59 -19.01
C GLU A 354 28.58 13.62 -19.86
N TYR A 355 28.27 14.76 -20.50
CA TYR A 355 27.44 14.77 -21.70
C TYR A 355 28.37 14.75 -22.92
N GLU A 356 28.18 13.81 -23.85
CA GLU A 356 28.70 13.95 -25.22
C GLU A 356 28.26 15.31 -25.76
N GLU A 357 29.21 16.21 -26.05
CA GLU A 357 29.09 17.48 -26.82
C GLU A 357 27.66 17.93 -27.18
N VAL A 358 26.80 18.12 -26.19
CA VAL A 358 25.62 18.96 -26.32
C VAL A 358 26.12 20.30 -25.87
N MET A 359 26.39 21.19 -26.84
CA MET A 359 26.80 22.56 -26.54
C MET A 359 25.88 23.10 -25.43
N SER A 360 26.47 23.38 -24.28
CA SER A 360 25.67 23.85 -23.14
C SER A 360 25.02 25.18 -23.51
N LEU A 361 23.88 25.52 -22.87
CA LEU A 361 23.26 26.83 -23.06
C LEU A 361 24.27 27.96 -22.79
N GLY A 362 25.21 27.76 -21.87
CA GLY A 362 26.33 28.67 -21.60
C GLY A 362 27.32 28.82 -22.76
N GLU A 363 27.66 27.73 -23.45
CA GLU A 363 28.53 27.74 -24.63
C GLU A 363 27.85 28.35 -25.87
N LEU A 364 26.55 28.08 -26.06
CA LEU A 364 25.73 28.73 -27.08
C LEU A 364 25.60 30.25 -26.82
N THR A 365 25.39 30.65 -25.57
CA THR A 365 25.35 32.06 -25.15
C THR A 365 26.69 32.75 -25.42
N SER A 366 27.80 32.08 -25.08
CA SER A 366 29.16 32.60 -25.30
C SER A 366 29.48 32.73 -26.79
N SER A 367 29.11 31.73 -27.59
CA SER A 367 29.29 31.76 -29.06
C SER A 367 28.47 32.87 -29.71
N LEU A 368 27.26 33.13 -29.21
CA LEU A 368 26.41 34.21 -29.69
C LEU A 368 26.93 35.60 -29.30
N GLN A 369 27.52 35.75 -28.11
CA GLN A 369 28.21 36.99 -27.72
C GLN A 369 29.40 37.28 -28.64
N VAL A 370 30.17 36.25 -29.02
CA VAL A 370 31.26 36.39 -29.99
C VAL A 370 30.73 36.78 -31.37
N ALA A 371 29.60 36.22 -31.80
CA ALA A 371 28.93 36.61 -33.04
C ALA A 371 28.45 38.08 -33.01
N ASP A 372 27.86 38.53 -31.89
CA ASP A 372 27.38 39.91 -31.70
C ASP A 372 28.52 40.94 -31.71
N VAL A 373 29.67 40.59 -31.11
CA VAL A 373 30.89 41.42 -31.15
C VAL A 373 31.47 41.49 -32.57
N SER A 374 31.50 40.37 -33.29
CA SER A 374 32.01 40.35 -34.67
C SER A 374 31.10 41.09 -35.66
N GLN A 375 29.78 41.03 -35.47
CA GLN A 375 28.81 41.86 -36.20
C GLN A 375 29.06 43.35 -35.95
N LYS A 376 29.17 43.79 -34.69
CA LYS A 376 29.41 45.21 -34.36
C LYS A 376 30.71 45.73 -34.97
N ASN A 377 31.75 44.89 -35.02
CA ASN A 377 32.99 45.23 -35.71
C ASN A 377 32.80 45.34 -37.23
N LEU A 378 32.04 44.43 -37.83
CA LEU A 378 31.72 44.48 -39.27
C LEU A 378 30.96 45.76 -39.64
N GLU A 379 29.93 46.12 -38.86
CA GLU A 379 29.16 47.36 -39.05
C GLU A 379 30.06 48.60 -38.95
N LYS A 380 30.97 48.61 -37.97
CA LYS A 380 31.93 49.72 -37.78
C LYS A 380 32.89 49.86 -38.96
N GLU A 381 33.45 48.76 -39.45
CA GLU A 381 34.37 48.77 -40.59
C GLU A 381 33.66 49.16 -41.89
N VAL A 382 32.43 48.67 -42.12
CA VAL A 382 31.63 49.07 -43.28
C VAL A 382 31.23 50.55 -43.19
N ALA A 383 30.85 51.06 -42.02
CA ALA A 383 30.57 52.48 -41.81
C ALA A 383 31.82 53.36 -42.04
N ALA A 384 33.00 52.91 -41.57
CA ALA A 384 34.26 53.59 -41.81
C ALA A 384 34.59 53.64 -43.31
N LEU A 385 34.46 52.52 -44.02
CA LEU A 385 34.67 52.43 -45.47
C LEU A 385 33.72 53.36 -46.24
N LEU A 386 32.43 53.37 -45.87
CA LEU A 386 31.43 54.27 -46.45
C LEU A 386 31.75 55.74 -46.19
N SER A 387 32.33 56.07 -45.03
CA SER A 387 32.74 57.44 -44.70
C SER A 387 33.98 57.89 -45.48
N MET A 388 34.93 56.99 -45.70
CA MET A 388 36.13 57.25 -46.51
C MET A 388 35.76 57.49 -47.98
N LEU A 389 34.86 56.67 -48.52
CA LEU A 389 34.36 56.81 -49.90
C LEU A 389 33.54 58.08 -50.13
N LYS A 390 33.02 58.72 -49.07
CA LYS A 390 32.34 60.02 -49.14
C LYS A 390 33.29 61.22 -49.08
N ASN A 391 34.50 61.03 -48.56
CA ASN A 391 35.45 62.12 -48.31
C ASN A 391 36.54 62.27 -49.40
N GLU A 392 36.75 61.26 -50.24
CA GLU A 392 37.65 61.34 -51.40
C GLU A 392 36.84 61.47 -52.71
N GLU A 393 37.34 62.26 -53.68
CA GLU A 393 36.83 62.38 -55.08
C GLU A 393 36.98 61.06 -55.90
N LEU A 394 36.80 59.89 -55.26
CA LEU A 394 36.81 58.56 -55.86
C LEU A 394 35.39 58.01 -56.14
N SER A 395 34.34 58.81 -55.89
CA SER A 395 32.94 58.39 -56.05
C SER A 395 32.55 58.06 -57.50
N GLU A 396 33.33 58.47 -58.50
CA GLU A 396 33.04 58.17 -59.91
C GLU A 396 33.54 56.79 -60.38
N LYS A 397 34.36 56.07 -59.59
CA LYS A 397 34.95 54.77 -59.99
C LYS A 397 34.40 53.54 -59.25
N PHE A 398 33.60 53.73 -58.21
CA PHE A 398 33.01 52.61 -57.45
C PHE A 398 31.55 52.38 -57.85
N PRO A 399 31.17 51.19 -58.34
CA PRO A 399 29.79 50.89 -58.68
C PRO A 399 28.86 51.01 -57.46
N SER A 400 27.79 51.80 -57.57
CA SER A 400 26.77 51.97 -56.53
C SER A 400 26.17 50.64 -56.06
N THR A 401 26.13 49.65 -56.95
CA THR A 401 25.73 48.26 -56.69
C THR A 401 26.57 47.57 -55.62
N ILE A 402 27.86 47.86 -55.51
CA ILE A 402 28.75 47.25 -54.50
C ILE A 402 28.45 47.83 -53.12
N LEU A 403 28.21 49.15 -53.03
CA LEU A 403 27.88 49.82 -51.77
C LEU A 403 26.54 49.33 -51.23
N GLN A 404 25.54 49.19 -52.11
CA GLN A 404 24.24 48.65 -51.75
C GLN A 404 24.35 47.20 -51.27
N LYS A 405 25.16 46.36 -51.93
CA LYS A 405 25.42 44.99 -51.49
C LYS A 405 26.13 44.91 -50.13
N MET A 406 27.03 45.83 -49.82
CA MET A 406 27.70 45.88 -48.50
C MET A 406 26.75 46.27 -47.37
N GLN A 407 25.81 47.19 -47.64
CA GLN A 407 24.75 47.54 -46.69
C GLN A 407 23.78 46.38 -46.47
N GLU A 408 23.34 45.72 -47.55
CA GLU A 408 22.51 44.51 -47.48
C GLU A 408 23.18 43.41 -46.63
N ILE A 409 24.49 43.19 -46.78
CA ILE A 409 25.25 42.20 -46.00
C ILE A 409 25.25 42.54 -44.49
N CYS A 410 25.36 43.82 -44.12
CA CYS A 410 25.29 44.22 -42.71
C CYS A 410 23.88 44.02 -42.13
N GLU A 411 22.84 44.41 -42.87
CA GLU A 411 21.44 44.22 -42.46
C GLU A 411 21.11 42.73 -42.28
N LEU A 412 21.49 41.88 -43.24
CA LEU A 412 21.34 40.42 -43.17
C LEU A 412 22.12 39.81 -41.99
N SER A 413 23.33 40.30 -41.71
CA SER A 413 24.10 39.87 -40.55
C SER A 413 23.41 40.24 -39.24
N SER A 414 22.86 41.45 -39.12
CA SER A 414 22.11 41.90 -37.94
C SER A 414 20.84 41.10 -37.71
N GLU A 415 20.09 40.81 -38.78
CA GLU A 415 18.88 40.01 -38.72
C GLU A 415 19.20 38.56 -38.29
N THR A 416 20.32 38.01 -38.78
CA THR A 416 20.80 36.68 -38.40
C THR A 416 21.13 36.59 -36.90
N THR A 417 21.88 37.55 -36.36
CA THR A 417 22.21 37.59 -34.92
C THR A 417 20.95 37.78 -34.05
N SER A 418 19.99 38.59 -34.49
CA SER A 418 18.72 38.79 -33.79
C SER A 418 17.90 37.49 -33.73
N ASN A 419 17.80 36.76 -34.84
CA ASN A 419 17.08 35.48 -34.88
C ASN A 419 17.75 34.40 -34.02
N LEU A 420 19.08 34.37 -33.97
CA LEU A 420 19.83 33.45 -33.09
C LEU A 420 19.57 33.74 -31.61
N ASN A 421 19.44 35.01 -31.21
CA ASN A 421 19.05 35.40 -29.85
C ASN A 421 17.64 34.90 -29.47
N VAL A 422 16.67 35.00 -30.40
CA VAL A 422 15.32 34.46 -30.18
C VAL A 422 15.35 32.94 -30.00
N CYS A 423 16.11 32.22 -30.81
CA CYS A 423 16.27 30.76 -30.66
C CYS A 423 16.87 30.39 -29.29
N LEU A 424 17.91 31.10 -28.84
CA LEU A 424 18.53 30.87 -27.53
C LEU A 424 17.52 31.03 -26.37
N SER A 425 16.66 32.06 -26.45
CA SER A 425 15.62 32.29 -25.44
C SER A 425 14.59 31.16 -25.38
N LEU A 426 14.25 30.56 -26.54
CA LEU A 426 13.34 29.43 -26.61
C LEU A 426 13.97 28.15 -26.05
N PHE A 427 15.26 27.93 -26.34
CA PHE A 427 16.00 26.79 -25.77
C PHE A 427 16.13 26.88 -24.25
N SER A 428 16.47 28.05 -23.72
CA SER A 428 16.54 28.29 -22.28
C SER A 428 15.22 28.00 -21.57
N ARG A 429 14.09 28.44 -22.16
CA ARG A 429 12.75 28.18 -21.61
C ARG A 429 12.39 26.69 -21.66
N GLN A 430 12.80 25.98 -22.71
CA GLN A 430 12.53 24.55 -22.87
C GLN A 430 13.38 23.70 -21.91
N GLU A 431 14.61 24.13 -21.63
CA GLU A 431 15.51 23.49 -20.67
C GLU A 431 15.00 23.64 -19.24
N GLY A 432 14.52 24.83 -18.84
CA GLY A 432 13.88 25.03 -17.54
C GLY A 432 12.66 24.11 -17.32
N VAL A 433 11.84 23.88 -18.35
CA VAL A 433 10.71 22.94 -18.28
C VAL A 433 11.15 21.48 -18.17
N ARG A 434 12.27 21.11 -18.82
CA ARG A 434 12.83 19.75 -18.74
C ARG A 434 13.47 19.49 -17.38
N SER A 435 14.21 20.46 -16.84
CA SER A 435 14.82 20.41 -15.51
C SER A 435 13.75 20.24 -14.43
N LEU A 436 12.68 21.05 -14.47
CA LEU A 436 11.57 20.92 -13.52
C LEU A 436 10.87 19.54 -13.59
N LYS A 437 10.70 18.99 -14.80
CA LYS A 437 10.14 17.64 -14.98
C LYS A 437 11.08 16.54 -14.49
N LEU A 438 12.38 16.72 -14.67
CA LEU A 438 13.38 15.77 -14.20
C LEU A 438 13.40 15.74 -12.66
N GLU A 439 13.39 16.91 -12.02
CA GLU A 439 13.29 17.02 -10.55
C GLU A 439 12.02 16.34 -10.02
N GLN A 440 10.87 16.55 -10.67
CA GLN A 440 9.61 15.89 -10.31
C GLN A 440 9.68 14.37 -10.44
N GLU A 441 10.32 13.85 -11.49
CA GLU A 441 10.40 12.40 -11.73
C GLU A 441 11.44 11.72 -10.84
N VAL A 442 12.55 12.40 -10.53
CA VAL A 442 13.56 11.93 -9.56
C VAL A 442 12.96 11.83 -8.16
N GLU A 443 12.21 12.84 -7.72
CA GLU A 443 11.56 12.82 -6.41
C GLU A 443 10.51 11.69 -6.33
N LYS A 444 9.75 11.48 -7.41
CA LYS A 444 8.77 10.38 -7.51
C LYS A 444 9.42 9.00 -7.44
N ASN A 445 10.57 8.80 -8.10
CA ASN A 445 11.30 7.53 -8.07
C ASN A 445 11.93 7.26 -6.70
N LYS A 446 12.48 8.30 -6.06
CA LYS A 446 12.98 8.22 -4.68
C LYS A 446 11.88 7.78 -3.73
N ILE A 447 10.73 8.43 -3.80
CA ILE A 447 9.52 8.12 -3.03
C ILE A 447 9.07 6.65 -3.22
N LEU A 448 9.13 6.14 -4.44
CA LEU A 448 8.68 4.78 -4.79
C LEU A 448 9.67 3.69 -4.38
N SER A 449 10.98 3.93 -4.55
CA SER A 449 12.05 3.01 -4.16
C SER A 449 12.07 2.83 -2.64
N GLU A 450 11.96 3.95 -1.94
CA GLU A 450 11.66 3.99 -0.53
C GLU A 450 10.37 3.17 -0.30
N ALA A 451 9.25 3.47 -0.97
CA ALA A 451 7.98 2.74 -0.82
C ALA A 451 8.04 1.20 -0.80
N LEU A 452 8.87 0.63 -1.67
CA LEU A 452 9.06 -0.82 -1.78
C LEU A 452 9.86 -1.42 -0.63
N GLN A 453 10.80 -0.67 -0.03
CA GLN A 453 11.71 -1.17 0.99
C GLN A 453 11.06 -1.35 2.37
N THR A 454 10.09 -0.51 2.76
CA THR A 454 9.36 -0.70 4.04
C THR A 454 8.20 -1.66 3.91
N LEU A 455 7.60 -1.76 2.72
CA LEU A 455 6.65 -2.84 2.43
C LEU A 455 7.29 -4.23 2.53
N ALA A 456 8.54 -4.34 2.09
CA ALA A 456 9.33 -5.58 2.22
C ALA A 456 9.70 -5.90 3.68
N THR A 457 9.87 -4.90 4.55
CA THR A 457 10.17 -5.11 5.98
C THR A 457 8.91 -5.36 6.82
N GLU A 458 7.79 -4.68 6.54
CA GLU A 458 6.51 -4.95 7.22
C GLU A 458 5.91 -6.30 6.84
N HIS A 459 6.03 -6.74 5.58
CA HIS A 459 5.64 -8.09 5.18
C HIS A 459 6.46 -9.16 5.93
N HIS A 460 7.74 -8.88 6.17
CA HIS A 460 8.63 -9.74 6.95
C HIS A 460 8.23 -9.78 8.44
N GLU A 461 7.80 -8.66 9.03
CA GLU A 461 7.31 -8.59 10.42
C GLU A 461 5.94 -9.26 10.62
N LEU A 462 5.02 -9.11 9.66
CA LEU A 462 3.71 -9.77 9.66
C LEU A 462 3.84 -11.29 9.50
N GLU A 463 4.73 -11.77 8.62
CA GLU A 463 5.03 -13.20 8.48
C GLU A 463 5.62 -13.80 9.78
N GLN A 464 6.44 -13.03 10.52
CA GLN A 464 6.95 -13.45 11.83
C GLN A 464 5.88 -13.55 12.93
N SER A 465 4.76 -12.81 12.81
CA SER A 465 3.66 -12.80 13.79
C SER A 465 2.70 -13.99 13.62
N VAL A 466 2.41 -14.37 12.37
CA VAL A 466 1.46 -15.45 12.04
C VAL A 466 2.03 -16.84 12.33
N VAL A 467 3.35 -16.99 12.27
CA VAL A 467 4.05 -18.27 12.45
C VAL A 467 4.28 -18.65 13.93
N LYS A 468 4.08 -17.72 14.89
CA LYS A 468 4.36 -17.91 16.33
C LYS A 468 3.24 -18.51 17.19
N GLY A 469 2.04 -18.73 16.65
CA GLY A 469 0.96 -19.53 17.27
C GLY A 469 0.88 -19.53 18.81
N SER A 470 0.70 -18.37 19.46
CA SER A 470 0.25 -18.30 20.86
C SER A 470 -0.49 -16.97 21.11
N SER A 471 -1.66 -17.08 21.75
CA SER A 471 -2.53 -15.95 22.12
C SER A 471 -1.87 -15.12 23.24
N PRO A 472 -2.02 -13.78 23.24
CA PRO A 472 -1.40 -12.94 24.26
C PRO A 472 -2.12 -13.15 25.60
N ARG A 473 -1.40 -13.61 26.63
CA ARG A 473 -1.86 -13.46 28.01
C ARG A 473 -1.26 -12.20 28.63
N SER A 474 -2.18 -11.33 29.02
CA SER A 474 -2.09 -10.04 29.66
C SER A 474 -1.16 -9.96 30.87
N ALA A 475 -0.32 -8.92 30.88
CA ALA A 475 0.07 -8.24 32.09
C ALA A 475 0.33 -6.75 31.78
N LEU A 476 -0.59 -5.91 32.28
CA LEU A 476 -0.53 -4.46 32.50
C LEU A 476 -1.23 -3.52 31.49
N SER A 477 -2.39 -3.05 31.97
CA SER A 477 -3.34 -1.96 31.61
C SER A 477 -3.90 -1.84 30.18
N GLU A 478 -5.20 -2.13 30.05
CA GLU A 478 -6.08 -2.03 28.87
C GLU A 478 -6.35 -0.58 28.35
N ASP A 479 -5.41 0.35 28.47
CA ASP A 479 -5.66 1.79 28.21
C ASP A 479 -4.89 2.40 27.00
N GLU A 480 -4.32 1.60 26.10
CA GLU A 480 -3.48 2.12 25.00
C GLU A 480 -4.02 1.84 23.57
N PHE A 481 -4.59 2.89 22.98
CA PHE A 481 -4.64 3.23 21.54
C PHE A 481 -5.17 2.23 20.50
N HIS A 482 -6.27 2.60 19.85
CA HIS A 482 -6.85 1.89 18.70
C HIS A 482 -7.25 2.89 17.60
N ASP A 483 -6.30 3.27 16.74
CA ASP A 483 -6.63 3.84 15.42
C ASP A 483 -6.54 2.77 14.31
N ALA A 484 -6.09 1.55 14.66
CA ALA A 484 -6.24 0.31 13.90
C ALA A 484 -6.63 -0.84 14.86
N VAL A 485 -7.75 -1.52 14.59
CA VAL A 485 -8.21 -2.68 15.38
C VAL A 485 -8.04 -3.94 14.53
N SER A 486 -7.02 -4.73 14.84
CA SER A 486 -6.97 -6.15 14.49
C SER A 486 -7.43 -6.93 15.72
N ASP A 487 -8.46 -7.76 15.57
CA ASP A 487 -9.07 -8.51 16.68
C ASP A 487 -8.39 -9.87 16.84
N SER A 488 -8.08 -10.21 18.09
CA SER A 488 -7.86 -11.59 18.54
C SER A 488 -8.86 -11.83 19.67
N GLU A 489 -9.89 -12.63 19.38
CA GLU A 489 -10.98 -12.93 20.31
C GLU A 489 -10.51 -13.74 21.53
N SER A 490 -11.05 -13.41 22.71
CA SER A 490 -11.66 -14.43 23.59
C SER A 490 -12.70 -13.80 24.51
N GLU A 491 -13.95 -14.25 24.40
CA GLU A 491 -14.99 -14.02 25.40
C GLU A 491 -14.70 -14.83 26.67
N LEU A 492 -14.99 -14.29 27.86
CA LEU A 492 -15.57 -15.05 28.98
C LEU A 492 -16.08 -14.13 30.11
N SER A 493 -17.25 -14.52 30.62
CA SER A 493 -18.10 -13.84 31.59
C SER A 493 -17.58 -13.79 33.04
N LEU A 494 -17.98 -12.71 33.72
CA LEU A 494 -18.18 -12.45 35.16
C LEU A 494 -17.97 -13.60 36.18
N SER A 495 -17.15 -13.37 37.23
CA SER A 495 -17.56 -13.38 38.66
C SER A 495 -16.37 -13.37 39.65
N GLY A 496 -16.50 -12.59 40.73
CA GLY A 496 -16.19 -13.07 42.10
C GLY A 496 -14.80 -12.86 42.72
N PHE A 497 -14.74 -11.87 43.63
CA PHE A 497 -14.17 -11.92 44.99
C PHE A 497 -12.68 -11.58 45.29
N GLU A 498 -12.58 -10.79 46.37
CA GLU A 498 -11.49 -10.19 47.17
C GLU A 498 -10.23 -11.03 47.42
N THR A 499 -9.07 -10.39 47.69
CA THR A 499 -8.44 -10.25 49.04
C THR A 499 -6.98 -9.70 48.98
N VAL A 500 -6.75 -8.53 49.61
CA VAL A 500 -5.64 -8.03 50.49
C VAL A 500 -4.16 -8.43 50.25
N ALA A 501 -3.29 -7.42 50.08
CA ALA A 501 -2.11 -7.07 50.92
C ALA A 501 -1.18 -6.09 50.16
N SER A 502 -1.03 -4.82 50.55
CA SER A 502 -0.16 -4.26 51.61
C SER A 502 1.27 -3.92 51.17
N GLN A 503 1.72 -2.72 51.59
CA GLN A 503 3.08 -2.15 51.64
C GLN A 503 3.55 -1.37 50.40
N SER A 504 4.22 -0.21 50.51
CA SER A 504 4.33 0.90 51.48
C SER A 504 5.40 1.84 50.94
N CYS A 505 5.18 3.16 51.05
CA CYS A 505 6.15 4.29 51.17
C CYS A 505 7.31 4.37 50.14
N GLU A 506 7.71 5.52 49.60
CA GLU A 506 8.11 6.73 50.32
C GLU A 506 7.79 8.01 49.51
N GLU A 507 7.60 9.06 50.28
CA GLU A 507 7.41 10.46 49.94
C GLU A 507 8.73 11.09 49.47
N ASP A 508 8.65 12.13 48.64
CA ASP A 508 9.52 13.29 48.78
C ASP A 508 8.75 14.52 48.27
N GLU A 509 8.44 15.40 49.22
CA GLU A 509 7.97 16.76 49.02
C GLU A 509 9.16 17.67 48.74
N ASP A 510 9.01 18.65 47.84
CA ASP A 510 9.59 19.97 48.11
C ASP A 510 8.73 21.09 47.49
N GLU A 511 8.47 22.10 48.32
CA GLU A 511 7.76 23.35 48.05
C GLU A 511 8.57 24.21 47.05
N GLY A 512 8.06 25.11 46.20
CA GLY A 512 7.04 26.13 46.37
C GLY A 512 7.70 27.52 46.19
N SER A 513 7.29 28.31 45.18
CA SER A 513 7.23 29.78 45.29
C SER A 513 6.51 30.42 44.09
N VAL A 514 5.70 31.40 44.46
CA VAL A 514 4.78 32.25 43.69
C VAL A 514 5.51 33.49 43.15
N MET A 515 5.11 34.04 41.98
CA MET A 515 4.77 35.48 41.75
C MET A 515 4.70 35.90 40.26
N LEU A 516 3.47 36.17 39.82
CA LEU A 516 2.94 37.36 39.13
C LEU A 516 3.82 38.24 38.20
N SER A 517 3.36 38.32 36.94
CA SER A 517 3.07 39.48 36.06
C SER A 517 4.00 40.70 35.98
N SER A 518 4.34 41.11 34.73
CA SER A 518 4.19 42.47 34.12
C SER A 518 4.79 42.46 32.69
N THR A 519 4.02 42.54 31.59
CA THR A 519 3.64 43.73 30.78
C THR A 519 4.79 44.61 30.23
N CYS A 520 4.87 44.73 28.89
CA CYS A 520 5.05 45.94 28.04
C CYS A 520 5.64 45.55 26.65
N SER A 521 4.88 45.55 25.53
CA SER A 521 4.44 46.67 24.67
C SER A 521 5.46 47.15 23.61
N SER A 522 5.30 46.63 22.37
CA SER A 522 5.28 47.36 21.06
C SER A 522 6.58 48.01 20.52
N PRO A 523 6.70 48.39 19.20
CA PRO A 523 5.64 48.63 18.21
C PRO A 523 5.87 48.15 16.76
N ALA A 524 4.81 48.38 15.98
CA ALA A 524 4.56 48.02 14.58
C ALA A 524 5.31 48.84 13.51
N SER A 525 5.34 48.31 12.29
CA SER A 525 5.33 49.09 11.05
C SER A 525 4.47 48.40 9.97
N THR A 526 3.49 49.16 9.50
CA THR A 526 2.46 48.94 8.46
C THR A 526 2.99 49.01 7.01
N LEU A 527 2.28 48.37 6.06
CA LEU A 527 1.77 48.89 4.75
C LEU A 527 1.28 47.70 3.89
N GLU A 528 -0.05 47.45 3.81
CA GLU A 528 -1.00 47.76 2.69
C GLU A 528 -1.13 46.62 1.64
N GLN A 529 -2.24 45.85 1.68
CA GLN A 529 -3.43 45.86 0.79
C GLN A 529 -3.19 45.20 -0.59
N ASP A 530 -3.94 44.15 -0.97
CA ASP A 530 -5.24 44.32 -1.63
C ASP A 530 -6.33 43.30 -1.24
N HIS A 531 -7.51 43.84 -0.96
CA HIS A 531 -8.79 43.16 -0.80
C HIS A 531 -9.59 43.18 -2.10
N HIS A 532 -10.12 42.03 -2.53
CA HIS A 532 -11.39 41.97 -3.25
C HIS A 532 -12.32 41.00 -2.52
N GLY A 533 -13.21 41.57 -1.71
CA GLY A 533 -14.33 40.85 -1.08
C GLY A 533 -15.56 40.90 -1.97
N ASP A 534 -16.19 39.75 -2.16
CA ASP A 534 -17.58 39.68 -2.62
C ASP A 534 -18.50 39.64 -1.40
N LYS A 535 -19.35 40.67 -1.31
CA LYS A 535 -20.33 40.89 -0.24
C LYS A 535 -21.46 39.86 -0.36
N ALA A 536 -21.85 39.28 0.77
CA ALA A 536 -23.08 38.50 0.88
C ALA A 536 -24.31 39.44 0.76
N GLU A 537 -25.01 39.37 -0.36
CA GLU A 537 -26.35 39.97 -0.52
C GLU A 537 -27.42 39.02 0.03
N THR A 538 -28.07 39.40 1.13
CA THR A 538 -29.33 38.83 1.58
C THR A 538 -30.47 39.27 0.65
N GLN A 539 -31.05 38.32 -0.11
CA GLN A 539 -32.31 38.53 -0.83
C GLN A 539 -33.53 38.45 0.13
N PRO A 540 -34.69 39.06 -0.19
CA PRO A 540 -35.81 39.23 0.74
C PRO A 540 -36.65 37.97 1.01
N ASN A 541 -36.27 36.80 0.47
CA ASN A 541 -37.13 35.62 0.42
C ASN A 541 -36.86 34.56 1.50
N GLY A 542 -36.00 34.82 2.50
CA GLY A 542 -35.79 33.90 3.63
C GLY A 542 -35.14 32.56 3.27
N ILE A 543 -34.63 32.37 2.05
CA ILE A 543 -33.86 31.18 1.66
C ILE A 543 -32.41 31.43 2.07
N THR A 544 -31.97 30.78 3.15
CA THR A 544 -30.55 30.71 3.52
C THR A 544 -29.78 30.02 2.40
N LYS A 545 -28.88 30.75 1.74
CA LYS A 545 -28.06 30.21 0.66
C LYS A 545 -26.90 29.41 1.27
N HIS A 546 -27.00 28.08 1.21
CA HIS A 546 -25.94 27.19 1.68
C HIS A 546 -24.71 27.21 0.75
N ARG A 547 -23.52 26.92 1.30
CA ARG A 547 -22.29 26.84 0.48
C ARG A 547 -22.35 25.70 -0.55
N THR A 548 -21.70 25.92 -1.69
CA THR A 548 -21.60 24.98 -2.81
C THR A 548 -20.16 24.55 -3.11
N SER A 549 -19.20 24.99 -2.29
CA SER A 549 -17.78 24.65 -2.34
C SER A 549 -17.19 24.80 -0.95
N LEU A 550 -16.10 24.06 -0.69
CA LEU A 550 -15.29 24.28 0.51
C LEU A 550 -14.39 25.53 0.30
N PRO A 551 -13.85 26.11 1.39
CA PRO A 551 -12.93 27.26 1.32
C PRO A 551 -11.64 26.97 0.54
N ALA A 552 -11.13 25.74 0.62
CA ALA A 552 -9.96 25.28 -0.12
C ALA A 552 -10.24 23.96 -0.85
N PRO A 553 -9.59 23.72 -2.01
CA PRO A 553 -9.63 22.42 -2.66
C PRO A 553 -8.86 21.37 -1.84
N MET A 554 -9.17 20.10 -2.06
CA MET A 554 -8.37 19.00 -1.51
C MET A 554 -6.94 19.06 -2.06
N PHE A 555 -5.95 18.75 -1.22
CA PHE A 555 -4.57 18.58 -1.64
C PHE A 555 -4.43 17.39 -2.59
N SER A 556 -3.45 17.45 -3.49
CA SER A 556 -3.08 16.33 -4.33
C SER A 556 -2.51 15.23 -3.44
N ARG A 557 -3.23 14.10 -3.35
CA ARG A 557 -2.74 12.90 -2.66
C ARG A 557 -1.52 12.27 -3.35
N ASN A 558 -1.20 12.70 -4.57
CA ASN A 558 -0.02 12.24 -5.31
C ASN A 558 1.26 12.95 -4.83
N ASP A 559 1.14 14.06 -4.10
CA ASP A 559 2.28 14.84 -3.60
C ASP A 559 2.80 14.27 -2.27
N PHE A 560 2.07 13.32 -1.68
CA PHE A 560 2.43 12.65 -0.44
C PHE A 560 2.55 11.14 -0.65
N SER A 561 3.72 10.60 -0.35
CA SER A 561 3.90 9.16 -0.27
C SER A 561 3.24 8.62 1.00
N ILE A 562 2.34 7.65 0.87
CA ILE A 562 1.87 6.84 2.02
C ILE A 562 3.08 6.31 2.82
N TRP A 563 4.19 6.08 2.13
CA TRP A 563 5.41 5.59 2.73
C TRP A 563 6.26 6.64 3.43
N SER A 564 6.27 7.92 3.02
CA SER A 564 6.99 8.95 3.78
C SER A 564 6.39 9.14 5.18
N ILE A 565 5.11 8.80 5.32
CA ILE A 565 4.37 8.77 6.58
C ILE A 565 4.66 7.50 7.36
N LEU A 566 4.54 6.31 6.73
CA LEU A 566 4.83 5.04 7.40
C LEU A 566 6.30 4.97 7.84
N ARG A 567 7.21 5.63 7.11
CA ARG A 567 8.63 5.81 7.47
C ARG A 567 8.83 6.51 8.82
N ASN A 568 8.06 7.56 9.11
CA ASN A 568 8.11 8.28 10.38
C ASN A 568 7.51 7.47 11.55
N CYS A 569 6.88 6.33 11.23
CA CYS A 569 6.27 5.42 12.19
C CYS A 569 7.09 4.13 12.37
N ILE A 570 8.23 3.99 11.68
CA ILE A 570 9.13 2.84 11.79
C ILE A 570 9.68 2.75 13.23
N GLY A 571 9.41 1.64 13.90
CA GLY A 571 9.75 1.39 15.31
C GLY A 571 8.59 1.55 16.30
N MET A 572 7.40 1.95 15.83
CA MET A 572 6.16 1.96 16.60
C MET A 572 5.26 0.80 16.17
N GLU A 573 4.52 0.17 17.09
CA GLU A 573 3.51 -0.83 16.71
C GLU A 573 2.46 -0.22 15.78
N LEU A 574 2.07 -0.91 14.70
CA LEU A 574 1.09 -0.47 13.70
C LEU A 574 -0.26 0.01 14.29
N SER A 575 -0.61 -0.45 15.50
CA SER A 575 -1.81 -0.03 16.26
C SER A 575 -1.68 1.35 16.91
N LYS A 576 -0.47 1.87 17.07
CA LYS A 576 -0.12 3.15 17.73
C LYS A 576 0.03 4.32 16.76
N ILE A 577 -0.12 4.07 15.45
CA ILE A 577 0.03 5.09 14.41
C ILE A 577 -1.30 5.82 14.20
N THR A 578 -1.34 7.11 14.54
CA THR A 578 -2.43 7.99 14.14
C THR A 578 -2.42 8.15 12.63
N MET A 579 -3.54 7.85 11.97
CA MET A 579 -3.65 8.12 10.53
C MET A 579 -3.39 9.60 10.27
N PRO A 580 -2.44 9.98 9.40
CA PRO A 580 -2.21 11.39 9.11
C PRO A 580 -3.46 12.07 8.59
N VAL A 581 -3.53 13.38 8.85
CA VAL A 581 -4.63 14.24 8.37
C VAL A 581 -4.80 14.14 6.85
N ILE A 582 -3.76 13.83 6.08
CA ILE A 582 -3.87 13.72 4.62
C ILE A 582 -4.75 12.56 4.12
N PHE A 583 -5.01 11.55 4.94
CA PHE A 583 -5.97 10.50 4.58
C PHE A 583 -7.38 10.84 5.01
N ASN A 584 -7.52 11.90 5.81
CA ASN A 584 -8.82 12.36 6.23
C ASN A 584 -9.56 13.09 5.10
N GLU A 585 -10.81 13.34 5.36
CA GLU A 585 -11.61 14.36 4.71
C GLU A 585 -12.08 15.34 5.80
N PRO A 586 -12.42 16.59 5.47
CA PRO A 586 -12.77 17.62 6.46
C PRO A 586 -14.20 17.45 7.01
N LEU A 587 -14.55 16.25 7.46
CA LEU A 587 -15.79 15.93 8.16
C LEU A 587 -15.52 14.97 9.32
N SER A 588 -16.23 15.16 10.43
CA SER A 588 -16.31 14.19 11.53
C SER A 588 -17.14 12.98 11.12
N PHE A 589 -16.91 11.82 11.75
CA PHE A 589 -17.77 10.65 11.52
C PHE A 589 -19.25 10.93 11.89
N LEU A 590 -19.50 11.82 12.86
CA LEU A 590 -20.86 12.27 13.21
C LEU A 590 -21.56 12.98 12.03
N GLN A 591 -20.80 13.77 11.27
CA GLN A 591 -21.27 14.42 10.04
C GLN A 591 -21.47 13.39 8.92
N ARG A 592 -20.55 12.44 8.75
CA ARG A 592 -20.68 11.35 7.78
C ARG A 592 -21.97 10.54 8.00
N LEU A 593 -22.32 10.25 9.26
CA LEU A 593 -23.59 9.58 9.60
C LEU A 593 -24.82 10.44 9.27
N THR A 594 -24.71 11.76 9.37
CA THR A 594 -25.81 12.68 9.05
C THR A 594 -26.16 12.66 7.56
N GLU A 595 -25.23 12.24 6.69
CA GLU A 595 -25.51 12.03 5.25
C GLU A 595 -26.62 11.00 4.99
N TYR A 596 -26.97 10.14 5.96
CA TYR A 596 -28.15 9.27 5.87
C TYR A 596 -29.44 10.05 5.58
N MET A 597 -29.49 11.32 6.00
CA MET A 597 -30.65 12.20 5.84
C MET A 597 -30.70 12.97 4.51
N GLU A 598 -29.74 12.77 3.60
CA GLU A 598 -29.70 13.48 2.30
C GLU A 598 -31.01 13.30 1.50
N HIS A 599 -31.62 12.11 1.58
CA HIS A 599 -32.82 11.75 0.82
C HIS A 599 -34.06 11.64 1.71
N THR A 600 -34.18 12.49 2.74
CA THR A 600 -35.30 12.51 3.71
C THR A 600 -36.69 12.61 3.06
N TYR A 601 -36.78 13.18 1.85
CA TYR A 601 -38.04 13.22 1.10
C TYR A 601 -38.69 11.84 0.90
N LEU A 602 -37.91 10.75 0.88
CA LEU A 602 -38.42 9.38 0.80
C LEU A 602 -39.19 8.98 2.07
N ILE A 603 -38.75 9.44 3.25
CA ILE A 603 -39.47 9.25 4.50
C ILE A 603 -40.80 10.00 4.46
N HIS A 604 -40.79 11.26 4.00
CA HIS A 604 -42.03 12.03 3.85
C HIS A 604 -42.99 11.38 2.84
N GLN A 605 -42.48 10.86 1.72
CA GLN A 605 -43.29 10.08 0.76
C GLN A 605 -43.90 8.84 1.41
N ALA A 606 -43.13 8.07 2.18
CA ALA A 606 -43.66 6.94 2.96
C ALA A 606 -44.79 7.41 3.88
N ASN A 607 -44.58 8.50 4.61
CA ASN A 607 -45.57 8.99 5.57
C ASN A 607 -46.88 9.49 4.93
N THR A 608 -46.83 9.97 3.68
CA THR A 608 -48.03 10.34 2.92
C THR A 608 -48.83 9.14 2.42
N SER A 609 -48.21 7.98 2.24
CA SER A 609 -48.87 6.79 1.69
C SER A 609 -49.74 6.05 2.72
N SER A 610 -50.95 5.68 2.30
CA SER A 610 -51.86 4.83 3.09
C SER A 610 -51.55 3.35 2.98
N ASP A 611 -50.93 2.89 1.89
CA ASP A 611 -50.57 1.49 1.66
C ASP A 611 -49.23 1.14 2.32
N SER A 612 -49.22 0.13 3.19
CA SER A 612 -48.02 -0.35 3.90
C SER A 612 -46.93 -0.83 2.95
N ILE A 613 -47.29 -1.38 1.79
CA ILE A 613 -46.33 -1.83 0.78
C ILE A 613 -45.66 -0.65 0.08
N GLU A 614 -46.41 0.39 -0.27
CA GLU A 614 -45.83 1.63 -0.79
C GLU A 614 -44.92 2.31 0.24
N ARG A 615 -45.28 2.26 1.54
CA ARG A 615 -44.38 2.71 2.61
C ARG A 615 -43.10 1.89 2.63
N MET A 616 -43.20 0.56 2.61
CA MET A 616 -42.02 -0.32 2.59
C MET A 616 -41.13 -0.08 1.37
N LYS A 617 -41.69 0.21 0.19
CA LYS A 617 -40.90 0.61 -1.00
C LYS A 617 -40.10 1.88 -0.74
N CYS A 618 -40.73 2.90 -0.17
CA CYS A 618 -40.07 4.17 0.16
C CYS A 618 -38.99 4.00 1.24
N VAL A 619 -39.26 3.21 2.29
CA VAL A 619 -38.28 2.91 3.36
C VAL A 619 -37.10 2.09 2.81
N ALA A 620 -37.34 1.12 1.94
CA ALA A 620 -36.27 0.37 1.28
C ALA A 620 -35.42 1.29 0.39
N ALA A 621 -36.05 2.20 -0.36
CA ALA A 621 -35.33 3.20 -1.15
C ALA A 621 -34.51 4.15 -0.27
N PHE A 622 -35.03 4.56 0.88
CA PHE A 622 -34.32 5.37 1.87
C PHE A 622 -33.11 4.63 2.46
N ALA A 623 -33.27 3.35 2.82
CA ALA A 623 -32.17 2.53 3.33
C ALA A 623 -31.01 2.38 2.33
N VAL A 624 -31.31 2.25 1.03
CA VAL A 624 -30.29 2.22 -0.04
C VAL A 624 -29.67 3.59 -0.26
N SER A 625 -30.49 4.65 -0.30
CA SER A 625 -30.00 6.00 -0.59
C SER A 625 -29.15 6.59 0.53
N ALA A 626 -29.40 6.20 1.79
CA ALA A 626 -28.62 6.61 2.95
C ALA A 626 -27.13 6.26 2.83
N VAL A 627 -26.79 5.19 2.12
CA VAL A 627 -25.40 4.75 1.92
C VAL A 627 -24.86 5.07 0.52
N ALA A 628 -25.58 5.83 -0.29
CA ALA A 628 -25.20 6.12 -1.68
C ALA A 628 -24.03 7.11 -1.81
N SER A 629 -23.92 8.08 -0.89
CA SER A 629 -22.91 9.14 -0.95
C SER A 629 -21.47 8.64 -0.84
N GLN A 630 -21.27 7.38 -0.41
CA GLN A 630 -19.96 6.78 -0.13
C GLN A 630 -19.12 6.50 -1.39
N TRP A 631 -19.72 6.47 -2.58
CA TRP A 631 -19.00 6.21 -3.83
C TRP A 631 -17.84 7.22 -4.03
N GLU A 632 -16.63 6.79 -4.41
CA GLU A 632 -15.42 7.64 -4.56
C GLU A 632 -14.98 8.47 -3.31
N ARG A 633 -15.69 8.37 -2.17
CA ARG A 633 -15.37 9.04 -0.90
C ARG A 633 -14.32 8.25 -0.12
N THR A 634 -13.11 8.17 -0.66
CA THR A 634 -12.01 7.36 -0.10
C THR A 634 -11.30 8.02 1.10
N GLY A 635 -11.65 9.25 1.48
CA GLY A 635 -11.14 9.88 2.69
C GLY A 635 -11.78 9.32 3.97
N LYS A 636 -10.98 9.12 5.01
CA LYS A 636 -11.44 8.73 6.36
C LYS A 636 -12.05 9.95 7.05
N PRO A 637 -13.32 9.95 7.49
CA PRO A 637 -13.80 11.03 8.34
C PRO A 637 -13.00 11.08 9.65
N PHE A 638 -12.90 12.24 10.28
CA PHE A 638 -12.23 12.37 11.58
C PHE A 638 -12.96 11.52 12.62
N ASN A 639 -12.18 10.80 13.42
CA ASN A 639 -12.70 10.04 14.55
C ASN A 639 -13.22 11.04 15.59
N PRO A 640 -14.50 11.00 15.97
CA PRO A 640 -15.06 11.94 16.93
C PRO A 640 -14.42 11.74 18.32
N LEU A 641 -14.21 12.85 19.03
CA LEU A 641 -13.78 12.78 20.43
C LEU A 641 -14.93 12.30 21.31
N LEU A 642 -14.64 11.68 22.45
CA LEU A 642 -15.66 11.26 23.42
C LEU A 642 -16.43 12.49 23.93
N GLY A 643 -17.76 12.48 23.80
CA GLY A 643 -18.61 13.62 24.13
C GLY A 643 -18.68 14.70 23.03
N GLU A 644 -18.01 14.50 21.89
CA GLU A 644 -18.24 15.32 20.69
C GLU A 644 -19.69 15.17 20.23
N THR A 645 -20.29 16.28 19.84
CA THR A 645 -21.66 16.36 19.34
C THR A 645 -21.68 16.92 17.93
N TYR A 646 -22.77 16.67 17.21
CA TYR A 646 -23.06 17.37 15.97
C TYR A 646 -24.56 17.56 15.82
N GLU A 647 -24.99 18.79 15.50
CA GLU A 647 -26.36 19.06 15.11
C GLU A 647 -26.52 19.47 13.64
N LEU A 648 -27.68 19.17 13.08
CA LEU A 648 -28.11 19.69 11.79
C LEU A 648 -29.61 19.98 11.80
N VAL A 649 -29.99 21.21 11.46
CA VAL A 649 -31.39 21.60 11.23
C VAL A 649 -31.54 21.95 9.75
N ARG A 650 -32.48 21.30 9.06
CA ARG A 650 -32.79 21.54 7.65
C ARG A 650 -34.28 21.84 7.52
N GLU A 651 -34.63 23.11 7.55
CA GLU A 651 -36.01 23.56 7.39
C GLU A 651 -36.57 23.23 6.00
N ASP A 652 -35.72 23.34 4.98
CA ASP A 652 -36.04 23.02 3.58
C ASP A 652 -36.30 21.52 3.36
N LEU A 653 -35.59 20.65 4.09
CA LEU A 653 -35.80 19.20 4.06
C LEU A 653 -36.74 18.69 5.16
N GLY A 654 -37.15 19.55 6.09
CA GLY A 654 -38.15 19.24 7.10
C GLY A 654 -37.68 18.39 8.29
N PHE A 655 -36.40 18.41 8.66
CA PHE A 655 -35.90 17.64 9.81
C PHE A 655 -34.88 18.39 10.67
N ARG A 656 -34.67 17.90 11.89
CA ARG A 656 -33.50 18.21 12.73
C ARG A 656 -32.86 16.93 13.23
N LEU A 657 -31.54 16.94 13.42
CA LEU A 657 -30.74 15.80 13.85
C LEU A 657 -29.72 16.25 14.91
N ILE A 658 -29.54 15.39 15.92
CA ILE A 658 -28.45 15.46 16.89
C ILE A 658 -27.72 14.11 16.91
N SER A 659 -26.39 14.15 16.96
CA SER A 659 -25.55 12.99 17.22
C SER A 659 -24.49 13.29 18.29
N GLU A 660 -24.07 12.24 18.99
CA GLU A 660 -23.07 12.29 20.06
C GLU A 660 -22.14 11.07 19.96
N GLN A 661 -20.85 11.28 20.19
CA GLN A 661 -19.91 10.19 20.41
C GLN A 661 -20.04 9.68 21.86
N VAL A 662 -20.88 8.67 22.03
CA VAL A 662 -21.28 8.13 23.35
C VAL A 662 -20.25 7.17 23.95
N SER A 663 -19.38 6.61 23.11
CA SER A 663 -18.29 5.72 23.55
C SER A 663 -17.09 5.85 22.62
N HIS A 664 -15.88 5.73 23.16
CA HIS A 664 -14.64 5.69 22.39
C HIS A 664 -14.02 4.28 22.35
N HIS A 665 -14.34 3.42 23.34
CA HIS A 665 -13.89 2.02 23.41
C HIS A 665 -15.05 1.07 23.76
N PRO A 666 -15.68 0.42 22.75
CA PRO A 666 -15.50 0.63 21.32
C PRO A 666 -16.04 2.01 20.86
N PRO A 667 -15.64 2.53 19.68
CA PRO A 667 -16.14 3.80 19.16
C PRO A 667 -17.61 3.66 18.73
N VAL A 668 -18.52 4.26 19.49
CA VAL A 668 -19.96 4.25 19.20
C VAL A 668 -20.44 5.68 19.04
N SER A 669 -21.08 5.94 17.90
CA SER A 669 -21.75 7.21 17.61
C SER A 669 -23.26 6.98 17.61
N ALA A 670 -23.97 7.68 18.48
CA ALA A 670 -25.43 7.65 18.52
C ALA A 670 -26.00 8.85 17.77
N PHE A 671 -27.13 8.68 17.09
CA PHE A 671 -27.82 9.76 16.39
C PHE A 671 -29.34 9.66 16.57
N HIS A 672 -29.99 10.81 16.53
CA HIS A 672 -31.43 10.95 16.61
C HIS A 672 -31.87 12.10 15.72
N ALA A 673 -32.75 11.80 14.77
CA ALA A 673 -33.37 12.75 13.87
C ALA A 673 -34.89 12.71 14.02
N GLU A 674 -35.51 13.87 13.96
CA GLU A 674 -36.95 14.02 14.05
C GLU A 674 -37.44 14.98 12.95
N GLY A 675 -38.57 14.63 12.33
CA GLY A 675 -39.23 15.53 11.40
C GLY A 675 -39.73 16.77 12.11
N LEU A 676 -39.57 17.96 11.52
CA LEU A 676 -40.00 19.23 12.11
C LEU A 676 -41.53 19.29 12.31
N LYS A 677 -42.28 18.47 11.55
CA LYS A 677 -43.73 18.29 11.69
C LYS A 677 -44.11 17.14 12.63
N GLN A 678 -43.14 16.61 13.38
CA GLN A 678 -43.28 15.43 14.25
C GLN A 678 -43.84 14.22 13.50
N ASP A 679 -43.46 14.09 12.24
CA ASP A 679 -44.09 13.18 11.29
C ASP A 679 -43.30 11.88 11.11
N PHE A 680 -42.02 11.86 11.51
CA PHE A 680 -41.17 10.68 11.65
C PHE A 680 -40.11 10.87 12.74
N VAL A 681 -39.55 9.75 13.22
CA VAL A 681 -38.35 9.71 14.07
C VAL A 681 -37.38 8.70 13.46
N PHE A 682 -36.12 9.07 13.25
CA PHE A 682 -35.07 8.23 12.69
C PHE A 682 -33.86 8.22 13.62
N HIS A 683 -33.49 7.08 14.17
CA HIS A 683 -32.42 7.00 15.17
C HIS A 683 -31.66 5.67 15.09
N GLY A 684 -30.51 5.65 15.74
CA GLY A 684 -29.70 4.45 15.89
C GLY A 684 -28.34 4.77 16.50
N SER A 685 -27.55 3.73 16.66
CA SER A 685 -26.16 3.83 17.08
C SER A 685 -25.29 3.00 16.16
N ILE A 686 -24.13 3.52 15.75
CA ILE A 686 -23.22 2.86 14.82
C ILE A 686 -21.86 2.68 15.46
N TYR A 687 -21.40 1.43 15.44
CA TYR A 687 -20.03 1.02 15.73
C TYR A 687 -19.40 0.45 14.45
N PRO A 688 -18.54 1.21 13.74
CA PRO A 688 -17.86 0.70 12.56
C PRO A 688 -16.72 -0.25 12.97
N LYS A 689 -16.99 -1.56 12.99
CA LYS A 689 -15.95 -2.57 13.28
C LYS A 689 -15.07 -2.73 12.04
N LEU A 690 -13.80 -2.33 12.16
CA LEU A 690 -12.81 -2.44 11.08
C LEU A 690 -12.15 -3.82 11.07
N LYS A 691 -11.87 -4.36 9.87
CA LYS A 691 -11.09 -5.59 9.64
C LYS A 691 -10.16 -5.39 8.44
N PHE A 692 -8.88 -5.71 8.61
CA PHE A 692 -7.89 -5.61 7.54
C PHE A 692 -7.68 -6.98 6.86
N TRP A 693 -7.79 -7.01 5.54
CA TRP A 693 -7.68 -8.22 4.70
C TRP A 693 -6.51 -8.12 3.70
N GLY A 694 -5.34 -7.70 4.19
CA GLY A 694 -4.12 -7.59 3.39
C GLY A 694 -4.12 -6.41 2.42
N LYS A 695 -4.98 -6.40 1.40
CA LYS A 695 -5.09 -5.32 0.41
C LYS A 695 -6.32 -4.42 0.59
N SER A 696 -7.24 -4.81 1.45
CA SER A 696 -8.53 -4.13 1.64
C SER A 696 -8.86 -3.98 3.12
N VAL A 697 -9.65 -2.96 3.47
CA VAL A 697 -10.21 -2.75 4.81
C VAL A 697 -11.71 -2.84 4.74
N GLU A 698 -12.29 -3.78 5.47
CA GLU A 698 -13.72 -3.88 5.68
C GLU A 698 -14.13 -3.07 6.91
N ALA A 699 -15.17 -2.26 6.76
CA ALA A 699 -15.86 -1.57 7.83
C ALA A 699 -17.28 -2.13 7.94
N GLU A 700 -17.53 -2.91 8.99
CA GLU A 700 -18.83 -3.50 9.32
C GLU A 700 -19.59 -2.54 10.26
N PRO A 701 -20.62 -1.82 9.79
CA PRO A 701 -21.36 -0.88 10.62
C PRO A 701 -22.31 -1.62 11.56
N LYS A 702 -21.84 -1.96 12.77
CA LYS A 702 -22.66 -2.63 13.78
C LYS A 702 -23.63 -1.67 14.42
N GLY A 703 -24.89 -2.06 14.48
CA GLY A 703 -25.94 -1.31 15.14
C GLY A 703 -27.27 -1.37 14.40
N THR A 704 -28.36 -1.20 15.14
CA THR A 704 -29.71 -1.21 14.57
C THR A 704 -30.11 0.21 14.20
N ILE A 705 -30.52 0.38 12.95
CA ILE A 705 -31.17 1.61 12.48
C ILE A 705 -32.67 1.44 12.68
N THR A 706 -33.32 2.47 13.23
CA THR A 706 -34.77 2.49 13.51
C THR A 706 -35.41 3.73 12.87
N LEU A 707 -36.47 3.51 12.09
CA LEU A 707 -37.33 4.55 11.56
C LEU A 707 -38.76 4.33 12.07
N GLU A 708 -39.30 5.31 12.76
CA GLU A 708 -40.66 5.32 13.25
C GLU A 708 -41.51 6.29 12.44
N LEU A 709 -42.72 5.86 12.07
CA LEU A 709 -43.74 6.68 11.42
C LEU A 709 -44.96 6.78 12.36
N PRO A 710 -44.98 7.77 13.29
CA PRO A 710 -46.01 7.87 14.33
C PRO A 710 -47.44 7.91 13.79
N LYS A 711 -47.67 8.56 12.65
CA LYS A 711 -48.97 8.64 11.99
C LYS A 711 -49.59 7.28 11.70
N HIS A 712 -48.75 6.29 11.40
CA HIS A 712 -49.18 4.92 11.07
C HIS A 712 -48.98 3.95 12.24
N ASN A 713 -48.33 4.39 13.32
CA ASN A 713 -47.94 3.55 14.46
C ASN A 713 -47.08 2.35 14.01
N GLU A 714 -46.13 2.62 13.11
CA GLU A 714 -45.22 1.65 12.51
C GLU A 714 -43.78 2.01 12.83
N ALA A 715 -42.96 0.97 12.99
CA ALA A 715 -41.52 1.09 13.13
C ALA A 715 -40.83 0.10 12.19
N TYR A 716 -39.75 0.56 11.59
CA TYR A 716 -38.93 -0.17 10.65
C TYR A 716 -37.52 -0.28 11.22
N THR A 717 -36.95 -1.49 11.19
CA THR A 717 -35.55 -1.69 11.61
C THR A 717 -34.73 -2.41 10.56
N TRP A 718 -33.46 -2.04 10.44
CA TRP A 718 -32.48 -2.72 9.59
C TRP A 718 -31.05 -2.49 10.11
N THR A 719 -30.10 -3.16 9.48
CA THR A 719 -28.65 -2.94 9.65
C THR A 719 -28.05 -2.55 8.31
N ASN A 720 -27.06 -1.65 8.31
CA ASN A 720 -26.42 -1.19 7.07
C ASN A 720 -25.49 -2.27 6.48
N PRO A 721 -25.24 -2.25 5.15
CA PRO A 721 -24.32 -3.19 4.51
C PRO A 721 -22.86 -2.92 4.94
N THR A 722 -22.01 -3.94 4.78
CA THR A 722 -20.56 -3.79 5.00
C THR A 722 -19.97 -2.93 3.90
N CYS A 723 -19.10 -1.99 4.28
CA CYS A 723 -18.31 -1.18 3.35
C CYS A 723 -16.90 -1.75 3.27
N CYS A 724 -16.32 -1.86 2.07
CA CYS A 724 -14.95 -2.30 1.89
C CYS A 724 -14.18 -1.27 1.06
N VAL A 725 -13.01 -0.88 1.55
CA VAL A 725 -12.07 -0.03 0.83
C VAL A 725 -10.97 -0.92 0.31
N HIS A 726 -10.84 -1.00 -1.01
CA HIS A 726 -9.85 -1.82 -1.69
C HIS A 726 -8.59 -1.03 -2.04
N ASN A 727 -7.49 -1.75 -2.26
CA ASN A 727 -6.19 -1.21 -2.67
C ASN A 727 -5.61 -0.19 -1.67
N ILE A 728 -5.77 -0.44 -0.37
CA ILE A 728 -5.30 0.48 0.67
C ILE A 728 -3.77 0.58 0.78
N ILE A 729 -3.03 -0.38 0.21
CA ILE A 729 -1.56 -0.40 0.23
C ILE A 729 -0.98 0.07 -1.11
N VAL A 730 -1.41 -0.52 -2.23
CA VAL A 730 -0.92 -0.20 -3.57
C VAL A 730 -2.08 -0.27 -4.56
N GLY A 731 -2.19 0.75 -5.42
CA GLY A 731 -3.21 0.87 -6.46
C GLY A 731 -4.20 2.01 -6.20
N GLN A 732 -5.16 2.20 -7.11
CA GLN A 732 -6.20 3.19 -6.92
C GLN A 732 -7.21 2.71 -5.88
N LEU A 733 -7.40 3.51 -4.81
CA LEU A 733 -8.43 3.28 -3.80
C LEU A 733 -9.82 3.30 -4.43
N TRP A 734 -10.64 2.30 -4.13
CA TRP A 734 -12.05 2.28 -4.51
C TRP A 734 -12.89 1.62 -3.43
N ILE A 735 -14.18 1.95 -3.41
CA ILE A 735 -15.12 1.54 -2.36
C ILE A 735 -16.14 0.59 -2.94
N GLU A 736 -16.39 -0.48 -2.20
CA GLU A 736 -17.50 -1.40 -2.42
C GLU A 736 -18.43 -1.42 -1.21
N GLN A 737 -19.70 -1.71 -1.44
CA GLN A 737 -20.62 -2.12 -0.38
C GLN A 737 -21.28 -3.44 -0.75
N TYR A 738 -21.29 -4.38 0.20
CA TYR A 738 -21.93 -5.68 0.04
C TYR A 738 -22.53 -6.17 1.36
N GLY A 739 -23.40 -7.18 1.24
CA GLY A 739 -24.08 -7.79 2.36
C GLY A 739 -25.59 -7.77 2.20
N ASN A 740 -26.27 -8.41 3.15
CA ASN A 740 -27.71 -8.53 3.14
C ASN A 740 -28.31 -7.53 4.13
N VAL A 741 -29.23 -6.71 3.66
CA VAL A 741 -30.01 -5.77 4.48
C VAL A 741 -31.45 -6.30 4.55
N GLU A 742 -31.94 -6.52 5.77
CA GLU A 742 -33.34 -6.89 6.02
C GLU A 742 -34.05 -5.72 6.72
N VAL A 743 -35.00 -5.10 6.01
CA VAL A 743 -35.88 -4.07 6.57
C VAL A 743 -37.16 -4.75 7.05
N VAL A 744 -37.46 -4.62 8.34
CA VAL A 744 -38.63 -5.27 8.97
C VAL A 744 -39.61 -4.21 9.44
N ASN A 745 -40.88 -4.30 9.02
CA ASN A 745 -41.97 -3.52 9.62
C ASN A 745 -42.57 -4.29 10.79
N HIS A 746 -42.39 -3.77 12.02
CA HIS A 746 -42.81 -4.46 13.25
C HIS A 746 -44.33 -4.47 13.48
N ARG A 747 -45.07 -3.59 12.80
CA ARG A 747 -46.54 -3.51 12.91
C ARG A 747 -47.23 -4.48 11.96
N THR A 748 -46.88 -4.44 10.67
CA THR A 748 -47.52 -5.25 9.62
C THR A 748 -46.90 -6.64 9.49
N GLY A 749 -45.63 -6.78 9.88
CA GLY A 749 -44.84 -8.01 9.72
C GLY A 749 -44.26 -8.20 8.31
N GLU A 750 -44.39 -7.19 7.44
CA GLU A 750 -43.77 -7.17 6.11
C GLU A 750 -42.25 -7.06 6.23
N ARG A 751 -41.55 -7.62 5.25
CA ARG A 751 -40.08 -7.65 5.21
C ARG A 751 -39.58 -7.30 3.83
N CYS A 752 -38.54 -6.48 3.74
CA CYS A 752 -37.81 -6.24 2.52
C CYS A 752 -36.39 -6.79 2.66
N TYR A 753 -36.02 -7.76 1.83
CA TYR A 753 -34.63 -8.23 1.73
C TYR A 753 -33.95 -7.53 0.57
N LEU A 754 -32.83 -6.90 0.84
CA LEU A 754 -31.94 -6.28 -0.14
C LEU A 754 -30.57 -6.95 -0.06
N ASN A 755 -30.05 -7.36 -1.21
CA ASN A 755 -28.74 -7.99 -1.34
C ASN A 755 -27.83 -7.06 -2.13
N PHE A 756 -26.87 -6.46 -1.45
CA PHE A 756 -25.79 -5.69 -2.05
C PHE A 756 -24.74 -6.68 -2.55
N LYS A 757 -24.64 -6.79 -3.87
CA LYS A 757 -23.79 -7.80 -4.52
C LYS A 757 -22.32 -7.38 -4.47
N PRO A 758 -21.42 -8.30 -4.08
CA PRO A 758 -20.00 -8.08 -4.26
C PRO A 758 -19.62 -8.16 -5.76
N CYS A 759 -18.53 -7.51 -6.13
CA CYS A 759 -18.01 -7.29 -7.48
C CYS A 759 -17.88 -8.61 -8.27
N GLY A 760 -17.52 -9.69 -7.56
CA GLY A 760 -17.30 -11.01 -8.12
C GLY A 760 -16.09 -11.06 -9.07
N LEU A 761 -15.71 -12.26 -9.53
CA LEU A 761 -14.49 -12.49 -10.32
C LEU A 761 -14.41 -11.74 -11.66
N PHE A 762 -15.54 -11.23 -12.18
CA PHE A 762 -15.61 -10.57 -13.48
C PHE A 762 -16.22 -9.16 -13.42
N GLY A 763 -16.40 -8.57 -12.24
CA GLY A 763 -16.91 -7.21 -12.05
C GLY A 763 -18.36 -6.95 -12.49
N LYS A 764 -19.08 -7.95 -13.02
CA LYS A 764 -20.42 -7.77 -13.60
C LYS A 764 -21.50 -7.39 -12.59
N GLU A 765 -21.26 -7.67 -11.31
CA GLU A 765 -22.22 -7.44 -10.23
C GLU A 765 -21.87 -6.19 -9.41
N LEU A 766 -20.84 -5.45 -9.81
CA LEU A 766 -20.36 -4.27 -9.09
C LEU A 766 -21.50 -3.26 -8.83
N HIS A 767 -21.66 -2.93 -7.55
CA HIS A 767 -22.67 -2.02 -7.00
C HIS A 767 -24.13 -2.45 -7.13
N LYS A 768 -24.42 -3.64 -7.66
CA LYS A 768 -25.81 -4.07 -7.85
C LYS A 768 -26.49 -4.31 -6.51
N VAL A 769 -27.74 -3.88 -6.43
CA VAL A 769 -28.66 -4.20 -5.34
C VAL A 769 -29.83 -4.95 -5.94
N GLU A 770 -30.14 -6.13 -5.40
CA GLU A 770 -31.32 -6.91 -5.78
C GLU A 770 -32.08 -7.34 -4.54
N GLY A 771 -33.40 -7.36 -4.59
CA GLY A 771 -34.20 -7.65 -3.42
C GLY A 771 -35.66 -7.96 -3.70
N TYR A 772 -36.40 -8.28 -2.64
CA TYR A 772 -37.83 -8.49 -2.70
C TYR A 772 -38.52 -7.95 -1.45
N ILE A 773 -39.73 -7.43 -1.63
CA ILE A 773 -40.68 -7.16 -0.53
C ILE A 773 -41.56 -8.39 -0.37
N LEU A 774 -41.74 -8.82 0.88
CA LEU A 774 -42.54 -9.96 1.26
C LEU A 774 -43.60 -9.54 2.26
N ASP A 775 -44.77 -10.16 2.14
CA ASP A 775 -45.79 -10.09 3.18
C ASP A 775 -45.40 -10.95 4.40
N LYS A 776 -46.23 -10.88 5.45
CA LYS A 776 -46.10 -11.68 6.66
C LYS A 776 -46.11 -13.20 6.40
N SER A 777 -46.70 -13.64 5.29
CA SER A 777 -46.76 -15.05 4.86
C SER A 777 -45.54 -15.46 4.02
N LYS A 778 -44.53 -14.59 3.89
CA LYS A 778 -43.32 -14.77 3.05
C LYS A 778 -43.63 -14.88 1.56
N LYS A 779 -44.76 -14.35 1.08
CA LYS A 779 -45.06 -14.25 -0.35
C LYS A 779 -44.36 -13.03 -0.92
N LYS A 780 -43.63 -13.21 -2.03
CA LYS A 780 -43.01 -12.11 -2.78
C LYS A 780 -44.10 -11.23 -3.40
N LEU A 781 -44.10 -9.95 -3.05
CA LEU A 781 -45.03 -8.95 -3.58
C LEU A 781 -44.39 -8.09 -4.67
N CYS A 782 -43.13 -7.70 -4.47
CA CYS A 782 -42.39 -6.84 -5.40
C CYS A 782 -40.93 -7.30 -5.47
N ALA A 783 -40.29 -7.13 -6.63
CA ALA A 783 -38.84 -7.24 -6.77
C ALA A 783 -38.22 -5.85 -6.85
N LEU A 784 -37.15 -5.60 -6.09
CA LEU A 784 -36.35 -4.38 -6.18
C LEU A 784 -35.03 -4.69 -6.88
N TYR A 785 -34.56 -3.79 -7.72
CA TYR A 785 -33.25 -3.92 -8.35
C TYR A 785 -32.67 -2.56 -8.74
N GLY A 786 -31.35 -2.47 -8.82
CA GLY A 786 -30.66 -1.26 -9.22
C GLY A 786 -29.18 -1.29 -8.88
N LYS A 787 -28.59 -0.11 -8.73
CA LYS A 787 -27.23 0.07 -8.21
C LYS A 787 -27.25 1.15 -7.14
N TRP A 788 -26.63 0.89 -5.99
CA TRP A 788 -26.61 1.85 -4.88
C TRP A 788 -25.84 3.14 -5.22
N THR A 789 -25.05 3.14 -6.30
CA THR A 789 -24.35 4.32 -6.84
C THR A 789 -25.18 5.12 -7.84
N GLU A 790 -26.35 4.64 -8.27
CA GLU A 790 -27.12 5.24 -9.38
C GLU A 790 -28.61 5.38 -9.04
N CYS A 791 -29.31 4.28 -8.79
CA CYS A 791 -30.77 4.25 -8.68
C CYS A 791 -31.32 2.93 -8.12
N LEU A 792 -32.60 2.95 -7.73
CA LEU A 792 -33.37 1.78 -7.30
C LEU A 792 -34.75 1.77 -7.98
N TYR A 793 -35.07 0.65 -8.61
CA TYR A 793 -36.35 0.37 -9.27
C TYR A 793 -37.12 -0.74 -8.55
N VAL A 794 -38.43 -0.76 -8.76
CA VAL A 794 -39.32 -1.84 -8.34
C VAL A 794 -40.14 -2.36 -9.51
N VAL A 795 -40.38 -3.66 -9.55
CA VAL A 795 -41.15 -4.32 -10.61
C VAL A 795 -41.89 -5.55 -10.07
N ASP A 796 -42.85 -6.06 -10.83
CA ASP A 796 -43.52 -7.32 -10.52
C ASP A 796 -42.50 -8.49 -10.43
N PRO A 797 -42.59 -9.37 -9.42
CA PRO A 797 -41.64 -10.47 -9.25
C PRO A 797 -41.57 -11.40 -10.47
N SER A 798 -42.68 -11.67 -11.16
CA SER A 798 -42.70 -12.56 -12.32
C SER A 798 -41.99 -11.95 -13.52
N ALA A 799 -42.16 -10.65 -13.76
CA ALA A 799 -41.46 -9.91 -14.80
C ALA A 799 -39.94 -9.87 -14.53
N PHE A 800 -39.53 -9.65 -13.28
CA PHE A 800 -38.13 -9.68 -12.88
C PHE A 800 -37.47 -11.05 -13.12
N GLU A 801 -38.13 -12.14 -12.71
CA GLU A 801 -37.62 -13.49 -12.93
C GLU A 801 -37.56 -13.87 -14.41
N ALA A 802 -38.52 -13.44 -15.22
CA ALA A 802 -38.52 -13.63 -16.67
C ALA A 802 -37.32 -12.91 -17.31
N HIS A 803 -37.07 -11.66 -16.92
CA HIS A 803 -35.92 -10.88 -17.38
C HIS A 803 -34.59 -11.55 -16.99
N LYS A 804 -34.48 -11.99 -15.74
CA LYS A 804 -33.28 -12.68 -15.23
C LYS A 804 -33.00 -14.00 -15.96
N LYS A 805 -34.04 -14.75 -16.34
CA LYS A 805 -33.91 -15.98 -17.15
C LYS A 805 -33.49 -15.68 -18.58
N ASN A 806 -34.02 -14.63 -19.20
CA ASN A 806 -33.64 -14.23 -20.55
C ASN A 806 -32.19 -13.75 -20.63
N ASN A 807 -31.72 -12.99 -19.63
CA ASN A 807 -30.32 -12.61 -19.53
C ASN A 807 -29.37 -13.80 -19.31
N LYS A 808 -29.83 -14.85 -18.59
CA LYS A 808 -29.08 -16.12 -18.49
C LYS A 808 -29.05 -16.89 -19.82
N LYS A 809 -30.18 -17.00 -20.54
CA LYS A 809 -30.25 -17.66 -21.87
C LYS A 809 -29.43 -16.94 -22.94
N GLY A 810 -29.49 -15.60 -22.98
CA GLY A 810 -28.67 -14.80 -23.90
C GLY A 810 -27.16 -14.93 -23.64
N ALA A 811 -26.77 -15.22 -22.40
CA ALA A 811 -25.39 -15.53 -22.04
C ALA A 811 -24.97 -16.97 -22.42
N GLU A 812 -25.90 -17.92 -22.51
CA GLU A 812 -25.66 -19.28 -22.99
C GLU A 812 -25.65 -19.38 -24.53
N ASP A 813 -26.53 -18.65 -25.23
CA ASP A 813 -26.52 -18.60 -26.70
C ASP A 813 -25.28 -17.86 -27.25
N LYS A 814 -24.72 -16.90 -26.50
CA LYS A 814 -23.42 -16.29 -26.81
C LYS A 814 -22.22 -17.22 -26.52
N LYS A 815 -22.40 -18.35 -25.82
CA LYS A 815 -21.37 -19.38 -25.64
C LYS A 815 -21.29 -20.38 -26.81
N GLY A 816 -22.20 -20.30 -27.78
CA GLY A 816 -22.25 -21.19 -28.95
C GLY A 816 -21.39 -20.76 -30.16
N GLY A 817 -20.73 -19.60 -30.12
CA GLY A 817 -19.90 -19.10 -31.21
C GLY A 817 -18.58 -18.50 -30.71
N ASN A 818 -17.46 -19.07 -31.15
CA ASN A 818 -16.06 -18.73 -30.83
C ASN A 818 -15.61 -18.96 -29.38
N ALA A 819 -15.14 -20.19 -29.12
CA ALA A 819 -14.30 -20.50 -27.98
C ALA A 819 -12.85 -20.03 -28.22
N GLY A 820 -12.53 -18.83 -27.73
CA GLY A 820 -11.16 -18.34 -27.53
C GLY A 820 -11.02 -17.88 -26.07
N CYS A 821 -10.19 -18.58 -25.29
CA CYS A 821 -10.01 -18.31 -23.86
C CYS A 821 -9.34 -16.94 -23.63
N ALA A 822 -10.05 -16.06 -22.92
CA ALA A 822 -9.52 -14.86 -22.30
C ALA A 822 -8.78 -15.25 -21.00
N GLU A 823 -7.59 -14.68 -20.81
CA GLU A 823 -6.72 -14.82 -19.63
C GLU A 823 -7.19 -13.81 -18.57
N ASP A 824 -7.25 -14.24 -17.31
CA ASP A 824 -7.56 -13.40 -16.14
C ASP A 824 -6.47 -12.32 -15.95
N GLN A 825 -6.85 -11.07 -16.18
CA GLN A 825 -6.16 -9.89 -15.66
C GLN A 825 -7.01 -9.34 -14.51
N GLU A 826 -6.47 -9.36 -13.29
CA GLU A 826 -6.91 -8.44 -12.22
C GLU A 826 -6.37 -7.04 -12.57
N GLU A 827 -6.93 -6.44 -13.62
CA GLU A 827 -6.86 -5.01 -13.88
C GLU A 827 -8.18 -4.35 -13.45
N VAL A 828 -8.06 -3.10 -13.02
CA VAL A 828 -9.14 -2.18 -12.65
C VAL A 828 -10.32 -2.31 -13.62
N PRO A 829 -11.58 -2.45 -13.15
CA PRO A 829 -12.72 -2.28 -14.04
C PRO A 829 -12.78 -0.80 -14.45
N SER A 830 -12.20 -0.44 -15.59
CA SER A 830 -12.52 0.81 -16.26
C SER A 830 -13.95 0.70 -16.80
N PRO A 831 -14.86 1.65 -16.51
CA PRO A 831 -16.26 1.51 -16.86
C PRO A 831 -16.50 1.88 -18.33
N PRO A 832 -17.08 1.01 -19.16
CA PRO A 832 -18.32 1.39 -19.81
C PRO A 832 -19.39 1.27 -18.73
N ALA A 833 -20.00 2.39 -18.35
CA ALA A 833 -21.17 2.39 -17.50
C ALA A 833 -22.29 1.62 -18.20
N ASP A 834 -22.40 0.31 -17.98
CA ASP A 834 -23.63 -0.43 -18.21
C ASP A 834 -24.62 0.11 -17.17
N THR A 835 -25.26 1.23 -17.52
CA THR A 835 -26.41 1.78 -16.81
C THR A 835 -27.41 0.66 -16.57
N VAL A 836 -28.05 0.64 -15.41
CA VAL A 836 -29.04 -0.40 -15.06
C VAL A 836 -30.04 -0.59 -16.21
N GLU A 837 -30.08 -1.79 -16.79
CA GLU A 837 -31.09 -2.15 -17.80
C GLU A 837 -32.47 -2.16 -17.14
N VAL A 838 -33.32 -1.22 -17.54
CA VAL A 838 -34.66 -1.07 -16.95
C VAL A 838 -35.58 -2.14 -17.50
N VAL A 839 -36.03 -3.05 -16.63
CA VAL A 839 -37.04 -4.07 -16.94
C VAL A 839 -38.36 -3.36 -17.29
N PRO A 840 -39.00 -3.68 -18.43
CA PRO A 840 -40.28 -3.08 -18.80
C PRO A 840 -41.34 -3.24 -17.69
N GLY A 841 -42.07 -2.16 -17.40
CA GLY A 841 -43.04 -2.11 -16.29
C GLY A 841 -42.45 -1.77 -14.92
N SER A 842 -41.17 -1.42 -14.85
CA SER A 842 -40.54 -0.96 -13.61
C SER A 842 -40.96 0.47 -13.24
N GLN A 843 -41.10 0.71 -11.94
CA GLN A 843 -41.29 2.01 -11.33
C GLN A 843 -39.99 2.46 -10.67
N LEU A 844 -39.56 3.70 -10.91
CA LEU A 844 -38.40 4.30 -10.24
C LEU A 844 -38.78 4.67 -8.81
N LEU A 845 -38.00 4.22 -7.82
CA LEU A 845 -38.16 4.60 -6.41
C LEU A 845 -37.19 5.69 -5.99
N TRP A 846 -35.93 5.57 -6.40
CA TRP A 846 -34.88 6.52 -6.05
C TRP A 846 -33.83 6.60 -7.15
N LYS A 847 -33.24 7.79 -7.31
CA LYS A 847 -32.09 8.05 -8.18
C LYS A 847 -31.17 9.04 -7.48
N ILE A 848 -29.87 8.78 -7.53
CA ILE A 848 -28.87 9.66 -6.92
C ILE A 848 -28.86 11.03 -7.60
N ALA A 849 -28.67 12.08 -6.81
CA ALA A 849 -28.41 13.41 -7.35
C ALA A 849 -27.03 13.41 -8.04
N PRO A 850 -26.88 14.08 -9.21
CA PRO A 850 -25.57 14.22 -9.82
C PRO A 850 -24.66 15.04 -8.90
N ARG A 851 -23.41 14.60 -8.76
CA ARG A 851 -22.41 15.34 -8.00
C ARG A 851 -22.13 16.70 -8.64
N PRO A 852 -21.84 17.74 -7.84
CA PRO A 852 -21.50 19.04 -8.39
C PRO A 852 -20.17 18.96 -9.17
N ALA A 853 -20.00 19.82 -10.16
CA ALA A 853 -18.84 19.76 -11.08
C ALA A 853 -17.48 19.90 -10.36
N ASN A 854 -17.44 20.61 -9.22
CA ASN A 854 -16.28 20.79 -8.36
C ASN A 854 -16.08 19.65 -7.33
N SER A 855 -16.94 18.62 -7.32
CA SER A 855 -16.89 17.52 -6.34
C SER A 855 -15.50 16.86 -6.26
N VAL A 856 -14.87 16.58 -7.40
CA VAL A 856 -13.54 15.94 -7.45
C VAL A 856 -12.47 16.78 -6.75
N GLN A 857 -12.57 18.11 -6.82
CA GLN A 857 -11.67 19.04 -6.14
C GLN A 857 -11.99 19.18 -4.65
N MET A 858 -13.16 18.70 -4.21
CA MET A 858 -13.72 18.91 -2.88
C MET A 858 -14.01 17.56 -2.22
N TYR A 859 -13.01 16.68 -2.18
CA TYR A 859 -13.06 15.36 -1.53
C TYR A 859 -14.16 14.41 -2.04
N ASN A 860 -14.66 14.61 -3.26
CA ASN A 860 -15.80 13.90 -3.83
C ASN A 860 -17.12 14.10 -3.04
N PHE A 861 -17.28 15.25 -2.40
CA PHE A 861 -18.47 15.56 -1.61
C PHE A 861 -19.72 15.79 -2.47
N THR A 862 -20.87 15.33 -1.98
CA THR A 862 -22.18 15.77 -2.49
C THR A 862 -22.44 17.21 -2.08
N CYS A 863 -23.41 17.87 -2.73
CA CYS A 863 -23.85 19.20 -2.28
C CYS A 863 -24.29 19.17 -0.81
N PHE A 864 -24.95 18.10 -0.37
CA PHE A 864 -25.34 17.92 1.03
C PHE A 864 -24.13 17.84 1.96
N ALA A 865 -23.14 17.01 1.63
CA ALA A 865 -21.91 16.85 2.43
C ALA A 865 -21.11 18.15 2.52
N MET A 866 -21.03 18.93 1.45
CA MET A 866 -20.39 20.25 1.48
C MET A 866 -21.01 21.16 2.53
N GLN A 867 -22.30 21.06 2.84
CA GLN A 867 -23.00 21.97 3.75
C GLN A 867 -22.83 21.60 5.23
N LEU A 868 -22.39 20.38 5.54
CA LEU A 868 -22.44 19.84 6.91
C LEU A 868 -21.58 20.61 7.91
N ASN A 869 -20.40 21.05 7.48
CA ASN A 869 -19.43 21.73 8.33
C ASN A 869 -19.41 23.25 8.14
N GLU A 870 -20.42 23.80 7.45
CA GLU A 870 -20.62 25.24 7.34
C GLU A 870 -20.94 25.84 8.71
N LEU A 871 -20.22 26.90 9.10
CA LEU A 871 -20.42 27.63 10.35
C LEU A 871 -20.84 29.06 10.03
N HIS A 872 -22.09 29.40 10.37
CA HIS A 872 -22.62 30.75 10.23
C HIS A 872 -22.43 31.53 11.53
N LYS A 873 -22.27 32.85 11.42
CA LYS A 873 -22.16 33.74 12.61
C LYS A 873 -23.37 33.63 13.55
N GLU A 874 -24.54 33.34 13.01
CA GLU A 874 -25.78 33.18 13.79
C GLU A 874 -25.78 31.90 14.65
N MET A 875 -24.90 30.94 14.36
CA MET A 875 -24.72 29.72 15.15
C MET A 875 -23.81 29.95 16.37
N GLU A 876 -23.00 31.01 16.39
CA GLU A 876 -22.13 31.34 17.51
C GLU A 876 -22.98 31.62 18.77
N GLY A 877 -22.70 30.90 19.86
CA GLY A 877 -23.46 30.98 21.10
C GLY A 877 -24.80 30.22 21.10
N VAL A 878 -25.21 29.63 19.97
CA VAL A 878 -26.40 28.77 19.87
C VAL A 878 -26.03 27.28 19.92
N ILE A 879 -24.98 26.88 19.21
CA ILE A 879 -24.48 25.49 19.23
C ILE A 879 -23.64 25.25 20.50
N PRO A 880 -23.61 24.02 21.05
CA PRO A 880 -22.75 23.72 22.18
C PRO A 880 -21.26 23.78 21.79
N GLN A 881 -20.38 24.04 22.76
CA GLN A 881 -18.92 24.03 22.55
C GLN A 881 -18.37 22.67 22.05
N THR A 882 -19.16 21.61 22.19
CA THR A 882 -18.85 20.26 21.73
C THR A 882 -19.27 19.99 20.28
N ASP A 883 -19.90 20.94 19.58
CA ASP A 883 -20.28 20.77 18.17
C ASP A 883 -19.05 20.70 17.25
N CYS A 884 -18.97 19.68 16.40
CA CYS A 884 -17.77 19.44 15.59
C CYS A 884 -17.48 20.51 14.52
N ARG A 885 -18.38 21.47 14.27
CA ARG A 885 -18.04 22.68 13.49
C ARG A 885 -17.00 23.56 14.18
N LEU A 886 -16.90 23.49 15.50
CA LEU A 886 -15.94 24.22 16.31
C LEU A 886 -14.62 23.46 16.47
N ARG A 887 -14.53 22.23 15.95
CA ARG A 887 -13.34 21.38 16.09
C ARG A 887 -12.19 21.91 15.21
N PRO A 888 -11.05 22.31 15.81
CA PRO A 888 -10.04 23.10 15.12
C PRO A 888 -9.25 22.34 14.05
N ASP A 889 -8.96 21.04 14.24
CA ASP A 889 -8.25 20.21 13.26
C ASP A 889 -9.05 20.03 11.96
N ILE A 890 -10.35 19.76 12.06
CA ILE A 890 -11.26 19.68 10.91
C ILE A 890 -11.33 21.02 10.18
N ARG A 891 -11.43 22.13 10.93
CA ARG A 891 -11.53 23.48 10.35
C ARG A 891 -10.26 23.88 9.62
N ALA A 892 -9.10 23.62 10.21
CA ALA A 892 -7.80 23.89 9.59
C ALA A 892 -7.66 23.10 8.27
N MET A 893 -8.02 21.81 8.28
CA MET A 893 -7.98 20.97 7.08
C MET A 893 -8.93 21.48 5.99
N GLU A 894 -10.15 21.87 6.38
CA GLU A 894 -11.15 22.41 5.44
C GLU A 894 -10.68 23.71 4.76
N ASN A 895 -9.89 24.51 5.47
CA ASN A 895 -9.28 25.74 4.97
C ASN A 895 -7.97 25.51 4.20
N GLY A 896 -7.51 24.25 4.09
CA GLY A 896 -6.29 23.88 3.36
C GLY A 896 -5.00 23.99 4.18
N ASP A 897 -5.09 24.27 5.49
CA ASP A 897 -3.93 24.33 6.39
C ASP A 897 -3.70 22.96 7.05
N ILE A 898 -2.94 22.11 6.33
CA ILE A 898 -2.70 20.72 6.74
C ILE A 898 -1.75 20.62 7.93
N ASP A 899 -0.80 21.55 8.06
CA ASP A 899 0.15 21.57 9.16
C ASP A 899 -0.54 21.92 10.47
N LEU A 900 -1.35 22.99 10.48
CA LEU A 900 -2.17 23.36 11.63
C LEU A 900 -3.17 22.24 11.97
N ALA A 901 -3.79 21.63 10.95
CA ALA A 901 -4.71 20.52 11.18
C ALA A 901 -4.03 19.32 11.86
N SER A 902 -2.79 19.01 11.47
CA SER A 902 -1.99 17.93 12.06
C SER A 902 -1.61 18.23 13.52
N GLU A 903 -1.17 19.46 13.79
CA GLU A 903 -0.84 19.93 15.14
C GLU A 903 -2.06 19.90 16.07
N GLU A 904 -3.18 20.46 15.63
CA GLU A 904 -4.42 20.50 16.42
C GLU A 904 -4.98 19.08 16.63
N LYS A 905 -4.92 18.20 15.63
CA LYS A 905 -5.36 16.81 15.77
C LYS A 905 -4.57 16.11 16.87
N LYS A 906 -3.25 16.25 16.86
CA LYS A 906 -2.37 15.71 17.89
C LYS A 906 -2.73 16.26 19.28
N ARG A 907 -2.90 17.59 19.40
CA ARG A 907 -3.25 18.26 20.66
C ARG A 907 -4.58 17.75 21.23
N LEU A 908 -5.60 17.62 20.40
CA LEU A 908 -6.93 17.11 20.77
C LEU A 908 -6.89 15.66 21.26
N GLU A 909 -6.19 14.79 20.53
CA GLU A 909 -6.05 13.38 20.91
C GLU A 909 -5.24 13.19 22.19
N GLU A 910 -4.20 14.02 22.42
CA GLU A 910 -3.45 14.07 23.68
C GLU A 910 -4.32 14.55 24.84
N LYS A 911 -5.10 15.62 24.66
CA LYS A 911 -6.06 16.13 25.66
C LYS A 911 -7.06 15.03 26.05
N GLN A 912 -7.62 14.32 25.08
CA GLN A 912 -8.54 13.22 25.32
C GLN A 912 -7.89 12.06 26.10
N ARG A 913 -6.66 11.67 25.73
CA ARG A 913 -5.91 10.61 26.44
C ARG A 913 -5.62 11.00 27.89
N ALA A 914 -5.19 12.24 28.12
CA ALA A 914 -4.96 12.77 29.46
C ALA A 914 -6.25 12.77 30.30
N ALA A 915 -7.36 13.23 29.72
CA ALA A 915 -8.67 13.24 30.38
C ALA A 915 -9.15 11.82 30.74
N ARG A 916 -8.94 10.82 29.87
CA ARG A 916 -9.24 9.41 30.16
C ARG A 916 -8.37 8.89 31.31
N LYS A 917 -7.05 9.14 31.27
CA LYS A 917 -6.12 8.70 32.32
C LYS A 917 -6.47 9.30 33.69
N ASN A 918 -6.89 10.57 33.71
CA ASN A 918 -7.32 11.23 34.94
C ASN A 918 -8.63 10.63 35.49
N ARG A 919 -9.60 10.29 34.62
CA ARG A 919 -10.83 9.59 35.03
C ARG A 919 -10.57 8.19 35.59
N SER A 920 -9.68 7.43 34.93
CA SER A 920 -9.25 6.10 35.39
C SER A 920 -8.61 6.14 36.79
N LYS A 921 -7.79 7.18 37.07
CA LYS A 921 -7.21 7.41 38.41
C LYS A 921 -8.23 7.84 39.47
N ALA A 922 -9.31 8.50 39.07
CA ALA A 922 -10.33 9.02 39.98
C ALA A 922 -11.44 8.00 40.31
N ASP A 923 -11.37 6.78 39.74
CA ASP A 923 -12.43 5.76 39.79
C ASP A 923 -13.80 6.27 39.26
N GLU A 924 -13.76 7.35 38.48
CA GLU A 924 -14.93 7.96 37.85
C GLU A 924 -15.14 7.32 36.47
N GLU A 925 -15.95 6.26 36.41
CA GLU A 925 -16.38 5.72 35.14
C GLU A 925 -17.23 6.76 34.38
N TRP A 926 -16.85 7.04 33.13
CA TRP A 926 -17.71 7.75 32.17
C TRP A 926 -19.05 7.01 31.95
N LYS A 927 -19.12 5.73 32.34
CA LYS A 927 -20.32 4.92 32.31
C LYS A 927 -21.14 5.12 33.60
N THR A 928 -22.30 5.74 33.40
CA THR A 928 -23.53 5.51 34.19
C THR A 928 -23.46 5.80 35.69
N ARG A 929 -23.74 7.07 36.07
CA ARG A 929 -24.70 7.50 37.13
C ARG A 929 -24.49 8.92 37.64
N SER A 930 -23.41 9.60 37.24
CA SER A 930 -23.26 11.04 37.53
C SER A 930 -23.70 11.87 36.33
N PRO A 931 -24.74 12.72 36.46
CA PRO A 931 -25.16 13.66 35.41
C PRO A 931 -24.03 14.57 34.92
N ALA A 932 -22.94 14.70 35.69
CA ALA A 932 -21.79 15.54 35.37
C ALA A 932 -20.75 14.89 34.43
N LEU A 933 -20.70 13.55 34.32
CA LEU A 933 -19.52 12.83 33.79
C LEU A 933 -19.80 11.76 32.73
N GLY A 934 -21.05 11.56 32.28
CA GLY A 934 -21.40 10.58 31.22
C GLY A 934 -21.88 11.22 29.92
N PRO A 935 -22.25 10.41 28.90
CA PRO A 935 -22.90 10.88 27.68
C PRO A 935 -24.15 11.70 28.04
N ARG A 936 -24.27 12.90 27.46
CA ARG A 936 -25.22 13.89 27.96
C ARG A 936 -26.60 13.75 27.34
N TRP A 937 -26.66 13.32 26.09
CA TRP A 937 -27.89 13.37 25.30
C TRP A 937 -28.44 11.98 24.99
N PHE A 938 -27.66 10.93 25.22
CA PHE A 938 -28.05 9.54 24.98
C PHE A 938 -27.78 8.66 26.19
N GLN A 939 -28.64 7.67 26.40
CA GLN A 939 -28.49 6.65 27.44
C GLN A 939 -28.59 5.25 26.85
N GLN A 940 -27.87 4.30 27.43
CA GLN A 940 -28.04 2.90 27.06
C GLN A 940 -29.43 2.42 27.46
N GLY A 941 -30.11 1.77 26.53
CA GLY A 941 -31.43 1.17 26.73
C GLY A 941 -31.63 -0.03 25.81
N GLN A 942 -32.82 -0.61 25.89
CA GLN A 942 -33.25 -1.63 24.94
C GLN A 942 -34.04 -0.95 23.82
N ASN A 943 -33.71 -1.27 22.57
CA ASN A 943 -34.51 -0.87 21.43
C ASN A 943 -35.93 -1.45 21.59
N PRO A 944 -36.98 -0.62 21.52
CA PRO A 944 -38.34 -1.05 21.86
C PRO A 944 -38.94 -2.08 20.89
N HIS A 945 -38.35 -2.24 19.70
CA HIS A 945 -38.87 -3.13 18.65
C HIS A 945 -38.07 -4.43 18.51
N THR A 946 -36.77 -4.41 18.80
CA THR A 946 -35.88 -5.58 18.65
C THR A 946 -35.39 -6.17 19.96
N ASN A 947 -35.54 -5.46 21.09
CA ASN A 947 -34.93 -5.77 22.40
C ASN A 947 -33.39 -5.84 22.40
N SER A 948 -32.73 -5.40 21.32
CA SER A 948 -31.27 -5.27 21.29
C SER A 948 -30.82 -4.07 22.13
N GLN A 949 -29.58 -4.11 22.64
CA GLN A 949 -28.98 -2.93 23.27
C GLN A 949 -28.84 -1.80 22.25
N ASP A 950 -29.17 -0.57 22.65
CA ASP A 950 -29.12 0.62 21.82
C ASP A 950 -28.84 1.87 22.68
N TRP A 951 -28.58 2.99 22.02
CA TRP A 951 -28.42 4.31 22.65
C TRP A 951 -29.64 5.17 22.32
N LEU A 952 -30.44 5.46 23.34
CA LEU A 952 -31.70 6.19 23.21
C LEU A 952 -31.52 7.65 23.58
N PHE A 953 -32.09 8.54 22.76
CA PHE A 953 -32.06 9.97 23.00
C PHE A 953 -32.86 10.34 24.25
N CYS A 954 -32.27 11.15 25.13
CA CYS A 954 -32.85 11.54 26.42
C CYS A 954 -33.68 12.82 26.36
N GLY A 955 -33.73 13.50 25.20
CA GLY A 955 -34.33 14.83 25.07
C GLY A 955 -33.44 15.95 25.61
N GLY A 956 -33.99 17.15 25.75
CA GLY A 956 -33.33 18.29 26.40
C GLY A 956 -32.28 19.04 25.56
N TYR A 957 -31.63 18.40 24.59
CA TYR A 957 -30.60 19.03 23.74
C TYR A 957 -31.08 20.32 23.06
N TRP A 958 -32.27 20.28 22.46
CA TRP A 958 -32.86 21.41 21.74
C TRP A 958 -33.35 22.55 22.63
N ASN A 959 -33.32 22.40 23.96
CA ASN A 959 -33.69 23.46 24.91
C ASN A 959 -32.57 24.51 25.07
N ARG A 960 -31.38 24.26 24.50
CA ARG A 960 -30.21 25.17 24.52
C ARG A 960 -29.68 25.52 25.92
N ALA A 961 -30.09 24.78 26.95
CA ALA A 961 -29.63 24.96 28.33
C ALA A 961 -28.30 24.22 28.56
N TYR A 962 -27.22 24.72 27.95
CA TYR A 962 -25.89 24.10 28.03
C TYR A 962 -25.12 24.54 29.27
N SER A 963 -25.37 23.87 30.40
CA SER A 963 -24.58 24.05 31.62
C SER A 963 -23.65 22.85 31.83
N GLN A 964 -22.38 23.10 32.15
CA GLN A 964 -21.39 22.06 32.51
C GLN A 964 -21.15 21.02 31.40
N LEU A 965 -20.99 21.46 30.14
CA LEU A 965 -20.61 20.55 29.05
C LEU A 965 -19.13 20.15 29.12
N PRO A 966 -18.75 18.99 28.57
CA PRO A 966 -17.35 18.62 28.42
C PRO A 966 -16.56 19.67 27.64
N ASP A 967 -15.35 19.97 28.10
CA ASP A 967 -14.36 20.75 27.34
C ASP A 967 -13.41 19.78 26.62
N ILE A 968 -13.65 19.60 25.32
CA ILE A 968 -12.98 18.60 24.49
C ILE A 968 -12.07 19.18 23.42
N TYR A 969 -12.14 20.49 23.13
CA TYR A 969 -11.32 21.14 22.11
C TYR A 969 -10.09 21.87 22.66
#